data_AF-A0A964AJJ8-F1
#
_entry.id   AF-A0A964AJJ8-F1
#
_cell.length_a   1.000
_cell.length_b   1.000
_cell.length_c   1.000
_cell.angle_alpha   90.00
_cell.angle_beta   90.00
_cell.angle_gamma   90.00
#
_symmetry.space_group_name_H-M   'P 1'
#
loop_
_entity.id
_entity.type
_entity.pdbx_description
1 polymer ?
#
loop_
_entity_poly.entity_id
_entity_poly.type
_entity_poly.pdbx_seq_one_letter_code
_entity_poly.pdbx_strand_id
1 'polypeptide(L)'
;MRPLSAGLDRRLRPEVHGYRSGRSPRTAIEQLCARSRGAPWLELVHADIAAMFDRLPHPLLRQAAAWGSADPLWRVLCEAWLRAWPTSPGRGLPQGAPLSPMWANLALALALDLHLASAPAATPRGVVSPALRLAEARRTLRSAIARGSQEAGLQGGPPRPDLRAWIRYGDDLVLLSDARGAAPRLLAWLDGLVRGAGLALSPRKTSIAAGRSGLPLPRPVLGVGLCFRNEGARWRLALRDAPEDAEAWAALARLHEERGDPGRARACRERLAALQGEALPAEAPVEAPTAPPPGPSDADLVRFTHLFAGREGVHARMWHDPGRGTGYSPVHRQLTPDLVRAHLEGALTLGVYPVRRDDTTAWFVLDLDIRKPALERARGDLERTRALQEAVHAEGLSLLARARGLGLSPLLEDSGFKGRHLWCFLPEPVPAQRVVDLSRQLRSALRPGHPELTVELFPKQGRVAPGGVGNLVKLPLGIHLRSGRRAVLLDDDGAPLADPFARLRAVERRPLPDLEGVMPAPMVAPEDPPKPSAPAPVEAPDWTEADFETSPQVSAVLRGCAPLRAVVDGTVTERSLDSAGVLALTHTLGHLGDGARACNYLFERIPGFPAESRIGAPLRGNPVSCAKLRRRLPEVVSRVPCDCTFPEAPGHYAHPLRHLEDVPDPEPRARSLDALLDAYVVQQQRITALEAELDGLRGAVVAALERVPGGRWPYQGGAWCLEQEGGLPVLRWEPSP
;
A
#
# COMPACT_ATOMS: atom_id res chain seq x y z
N MET A 1 -6.73 0.99 10.24
CA MET A 1 -7.32 2.26 9.80
C MET A 1 -8.73 2.14 9.21
N ARG A 2 -9.06 1.26 8.23
CA ARG A 2 -10.45 1.16 7.72
C ARG A 2 -11.53 0.79 8.78
N PRO A 3 -11.26 -0.05 9.80
CA PRO A 3 -12.26 -0.35 10.84
C PRO A 3 -12.52 0.85 11.76
N LEU A 4 -11.46 1.57 12.13
CA LEU A 4 -11.52 2.77 12.97
C LEU A 4 -12.26 3.89 12.23
N SER A 5 -11.96 4.12 10.94
CA SER A 5 -12.67 5.13 10.14
C SER A 5 -14.15 4.79 9.99
N ALA A 6 -14.55 3.52 9.83
CA ALA A 6 -15.97 3.16 9.77
C ALA A 6 -16.69 3.38 11.11
N GLY A 7 -16.02 3.10 12.24
CA GLY A 7 -16.53 3.39 13.58
C GLY A 7 -16.71 4.89 13.85
N LEU A 8 -15.71 5.69 13.48
CA LEU A 8 -15.72 7.15 13.61
C LEU A 8 -16.71 7.81 12.64
N ASP A 9 -16.81 7.31 11.40
CA ASP A 9 -17.73 7.82 10.37
C ASP A 9 -19.20 7.69 10.81
N ARG A 10 -19.54 6.61 11.54
CA ARG A 10 -20.88 6.41 12.13
C ARG A 10 -21.26 7.47 13.16
N ARG A 11 -20.30 8.24 13.71
CA ARG A 11 -20.56 9.35 14.63
C ARG A 11 -20.96 10.64 13.89
N LEU A 12 -20.61 10.75 12.60
CA LEU A 12 -20.83 11.96 11.81
C LEU A 12 -22.24 11.99 11.20
N ARG A 13 -22.83 13.19 11.12
CA ARG A 13 -24.18 13.36 10.56
C ARG A 13 -24.18 13.13 9.03
N PRO A 14 -25.32 12.74 8.43
CA PRO A 14 -25.44 12.56 6.97
C PRO A 14 -25.15 13.81 6.14
N GLU A 15 -25.31 15.01 6.72
CA GLU A 15 -25.03 16.31 6.08
C GLU A 15 -23.54 16.64 5.95
N VAL A 16 -22.65 15.82 6.55
CA VAL A 16 -21.20 15.94 6.43
C VAL A 16 -20.72 15.02 5.32
N HIS A 17 -20.07 15.56 4.30
CA HIS A 17 -19.60 14.81 3.12
C HIS A 17 -18.09 14.80 2.96
N GLY A 18 -17.40 15.82 3.48
CA GLY A 18 -15.94 15.95 3.32
C GLY A 18 -15.19 14.79 3.97
N TYR A 19 -14.21 14.23 3.26
CA TYR A 19 -13.30 13.21 3.76
C TYR A 19 -13.96 11.90 4.25
N ARG A 20 -15.11 11.53 3.67
CA ARG A 20 -15.86 10.32 4.02
C ARG A 20 -15.95 9.35 2.84
N SER A 21 -15.94 8.06 3.13
CA SER A 21 -16.05 7.02 2.09
C SER A 21 -17.45 7.06 1.45
N GLY A 22 -17.51 6.94 0.12
CA GLY A 22 -18.77 7.01 -0.65
C GLY A 22 -19.44 8.39 -0.66
N ARG A 23 -18.80 9.44 -0.13
CA ARG A 23 -19.29 10.82 -0.12
C ARG A 23 -18.37 11.68 -0.99
N SER A 24 -18.96 12.61 -1.73
CA SER A 24 -18.26 13.54 -2.60
C SER A 24 -18.95 14.90 -2.62
N PRO A 25 -18.30 15.96 -3.14
CA PRO A 25 -18.95 17.27 -3.30
C PRO A 25 -20.27 17.17 -4.09
N ARG A 26 -20.30 16.27 -5.10
CA ARG A 26 -21.51 15.96 -5.86
C ARG A 26 -22.65 15.45 -4.97
N THR A 27 -22.38 14.46 -4.11
CA THR A 27 -23.40 13.94 -3.19
C THR A 27 -23.90 15.00 -2.20
N ALA A 28 -23.04 15.97 -1.83
CA ALA A 28 -23.41 17.07 -0.94
C ALA A 28 -24.41 18.01 -1.63
N ILE A 29 -24.10 18.40 -2.87
CA ILE A 29 -24.97 19.26 -3.68
C ILE A 29 -26.29 18.56 -4.00
N GLU A 30 -26.27 17.27 -4.36
CA GLU A 30 -27.49 16.47 -4.61
C GLU A 30 -28.40 16.44 -3.38
N GLN A 31 -27.82 16.22 -2.19
CA GLN A 31 -28.56 16.24 -0.92
C GLN A 31 -29.12 17.64 -0.61
N LEU A 32 -28.36 18.70 -0.88
CA LEU A 32 -28.81 20.07 -0.68
C LEU A 32 -29.96 20.43 -1.63
N CYS A 33 -29.83 20.11 -2.92
CA CYS A 33 -30.85 20.30 -3.94
C CYS A 33 -32.13 19.52 -3.63
N ALA A 34 -32.03 18.29 -3.11
CA ALA A 34 -33.20 17.51 -2.72
C ALA A 34 -33.99 18.20 -1.58
N ARG A 35 -33.30 18.83 -0.64
CA ARG A 35 -33.90 19.53 0.52
C ARG A 35 -34.42 20.94 0.20
N SER A 36 -33.99 21.51 -0.92
CA SER A 36 -34.42 22.84 -1.37
C SER A 36 -35.64 22.82 -2.30
N ARG A 37 -36.06 21.64 -2.79
CA ARG A 37 -37.24 21.50 -3.67
C ARG A 37 -38.51 22.06 -3.02
N GLY A 38 -39.28 22.81 -3.81
CA GLY A 38 -40.60 23.35 -3.42
C GLY A 38 -40.58 24.62 -2.56
N ALA A 39 -39.41 25.22 -2.29
CA ALA A 39 -39.33 26.51 -1.59
C ALA A 39 -39.50 27.69 -2.56
N PRO A 40 -40.37 28.68 -2.25
CA PRO A 40 -40.63 29.84 -3.12
C PRO A 40 -39.46 30.84 -3.18
N TRP A 41 -38.61 30.86 -2.14
CA TRP A 41 -37.43 31.72 -2.03
C TRP A 41 -36.38 31.03 -1.15
N LEU A 42 -35.11 31.19 -1.51
CA LEU A 42 -33.99 30.60 -0.78
C LEU A 42 -32.87 31.63 -0.58
N GLU A 43 -32.49 31.86 0.66
CA GLU A 43 -31.27 32.59 1.01
C GLU A 43 -30.18 31.59 1.40
N LEU A 44 -28.99 31.79 0.87
CA LEU A 44 -27.84 30.92 1.03
C LEU A 44 -26.74 31.67 1.77
N VAL A 45 -26.11 30.99 2.72
CA VAL A 45 -24.85 31.39 3.34
C VAL A 45 -23.81 30.33 2.98
N HIS A 46 -22.69 30.76 2.42
CA HIS A 46 -21.50 29.94 2.30
C HIS A 46 -20.41 30.49 3.18
N ALA A 47 -19.81 29.60 3.94
CA ALA A 47 -18.81 29.92 4.92
C ALA A 47 -17.65 28.94 4.79
N ASP A 48 -16.43 29.48 4.85
CA ASP A 48 -15.18 28.72 4.83
C ASP A 48 -14.47 28.97 6.17
N ILE A 49 -14.03 27.89 6.83
CA ILE A 49 -13.27 27.99 8.08
C ILE A 49 -11.81 28.26 7.73
N ALA A 50 -11.32 29.45 8.10
CA ALA A 50 -9.97 29.88 7.77
C ALA A 50 -8.91 28.98 8.42
N ALA A 51 -8.04 28.39 7.59
CA ALA A 51 -6.92 27.55 8.03
C ALA A 51 -7.34 26.49 9.07
N MET A 52 -8.46 25.79 8.79
CA MET A 52 -9.11 24.85 9.71
C MET A 52 -8.10 23.90 10.40
N PHE A 53 -7.24 23.23 9.63
CA PHE A 53 -6.29 22.27 10.19
C PHE A 53 -5.27 22.93 11.11
N ASP A 54 -4.81 24.14 10.84
CA ASP A 54 -3.78 24.80 11.66
C ASP A 54 -4.36 25.42 12.94
N ARG A 55 -5.68 25.73 12.95
CA ARG A 55 -6.31 26.51 14.00
C ARG A 55 -7.14 25.72 15.01
N LEU A 56 -7.42 24.44 14.74
CA LEU A 56 -8.21 23.58 15.63
C LEU A 56 -7.60 23.48 17.04
N PRO A 57 -8.31 23.86 18.12
CA PRO A 57 -7.76 23.81 19.47
C PRO A 57 -7.50 22.37 19.95
N HIS A 58 -6.32 22.11 20.54
CA HIS A 58 -6.00 20.79 21.12
C HIS A 58 -7.02 20.34 22.18
N PRO A 59 -7.58 21.20 23.05
CA PRO A 59 -8.65 20.79 23.98
C PRO A 59 -9.87 20.21 23.24
N LEU A 60 -10.30 20.85 22.15
CA LEU A 60 -11.40 20.37 21.32
C LEU A 60 -11.04 19.05 20.61
N LEU A 61 -9.81 18.91 20.13
CA LEU A 61 -9.33 17.68 19.51
C LEU A 61 -9.29 16.50 20.50
N ARG A 62 -8.86 16.73 21.74
CA ARG A 62 -8.90 15.73 22.81
C ARG A 62 -10.32 15.29 23.15
N GLN A 63 -11.25 16.25 23.23
CA GLN A 63 -12.68 15.95 23.40
C GLN A 63 -13.22 15.13 22.23
N ALA A 64 -12.87 15.50 20.99
CA ALA A 64 -13.25 14.77 19.78
C ALA A 64 -12.68 13.34 19.74
N ALA A 65 -11.44 13.16 20.21
CA ALA A 65 -10.83 11.83 20.32
C ALA A 65 -11.59 10.98 21.36
N ALA A 66 -11.86 11.51 22.55
CA ALA A 66 -12.62 10.79 23.57
C ALA A 66 -14.05 10.44 23.13
N TRP A 67 -14.70 11.31 22.35
CA TRP A 67 -16.03 11.07 21.80
C TRP A 67 -16.03 10.04 20.66
N GLY A 68 -14.99 10.05 19.83
CA GLY A 68 -14.87 9.18 18.66
C GLY A 68 -14.80 7.69 19.02
N SER A 69 -13.97 7.34 20.00
CA SER A 69 -13.79 5.95 20.43
C SER A 69 -13.59 5.84 21.95
N ALA A 70 -14.18 4.80 22.53
CA ALA A 70 -13.98 4.44 23.94
C ALA A 70 -12.61 3.78 24.18
N ASP A 71 -11.94 3.30 23.12
CA ASP A 71 -10.65 2.62 23.19
C ASP A 71 -9.58 3.54 23.82
N PRO A 72 -8.97 3.15 24.95
CA PRO A 72 -7.89 3.90 25.59
C PRO A 72 -6.68 4.10 24.67
N LEU A 73 -6.36 3.12 23.80
CA LEU A 73 -5.23 3.21 22.88
C LEU A 73 -5.44 4.29 21.83
N TRP A 74 -6.68 4.50 21.37
CA TRP A 74 -7.02 5.61 20.47
C TRP A 74 -6.71 6.96 21.11
N ARG A 75 -7.03 7.16 22.39
CA ARG A 75 -6.77 8.42 23.09
C ARG A 75 -5.28 8.66 23.30
N VAL A 76 -4.54 7.61 23.64
CA VAL A 76 -3.07 7.66 23.78
C VAL A 76 -2.41 8.00 22.45
N LEU A 77 -2.85 7.39 21.35
CA LEU A 77 -2.35 7.69 20.01
C LEU A 77 -2.67 9.13 19.58
N CYS A 78 -3.89 9.60 19.82
CA CYS A 78 -4.25 11.00 19.58
C CYS A 78 -3.37 11.96 20.39
N GLU A 79 -3.16 11.70 21.69
CA GLU A 79 -2.33 12.56 22.54
C GLU A 79 -0.86 12.56 22.10
N ALA A 80 -0.31 11.40 21.72
CA ALA A 80 1.03 11.31 21.14
C ALA A 80 1.14 12.11 19.83
N TRP A 81 0.10 12.09 19.00
CA TRP A 81 0.05 12.84 17.75
C TRP A 81 0.05 14.36 17.96
N LEU A 82 -0.73 14.86 18.93
CA LEU A 82 -0.77 16.29 19.27
C LEU A 82 0.56 16.78 19.85
N ARG A 83 1.32 15.90 20.51
CA ARG A 83 2.65 16.22 21.06
C ARG A 83 3.75 16.20 20.01
N ALA A 84 3.65 15.30 19.04
CA ALA A 84 4.64 15.14 17.98
C ALA A 84 4.58 16.24 16.90
N TRP A 85 3.49 17.03 16.85
CA TRP A 85 3.26 17.98 15.75
C TRP A 85 2.70 19.34 16.19
N PRO A 86 3.54 20.23 16.76
CA PRO A 86 3.09 21.57 17.12
C PRO A 86 3.12 22.49 15.88
N THR A 87 2.04 22.55 15.11
CA THR A 87 1.81 23.67 14.16
C THR A 87 1.74 25.00 14.90
N SER A 88 1.24 24.98 16.14
CA SER A 88 1.34 26.04 17.15
C SER A 88 1.09 25.42 18.54
N PRO A 89 1.68 25.92 19.64
CA PRO A 89 1.43 25.37 20.97
C PRO A 89 -0.07 25.36 21.30
N GLY A 90 -0.62 24.15 21.48
CA GLY A 90 -2.03 23.96 21.85
C GLY A 90 -3.04 24.07 20.70
N ARG A 91 -2.61 24.17 19.43
CA ARG A 91 -3.52 24.21 18.26
C ARG A 91 -2.94 23.48 17.03
N GLY A 92 -3.87 22.84 16.31
CA GLY A 92 -3.72 22.35 14.96
C GLY A 92 -3.67 20.83 14.82
N LEU A 93 -3.71 20.39 13.58
CA LEU A 93 -3.59 19.02 13.11
C LEU A 93 -2.61 18.98 11.93
N PRO A 94 -1.77 17.94 11.82
CA PRO A 94 -0.85 17.81 10.70
C PRO A 94 -1.60 17.68 9.37
N GLN A 95 -1.33 18.58 8.43
CA GLN A 95 -1.86 18.51 7.07
C GLN A 95 -1.17 17.36 6.31
N GLY A 96 -1.94 16.59 5.52
CA GLY A 96 -1.45 15.42 4.79
C GLY A 96 -1.41 14.10 5.60
N ALA A 97 -1.65 14.14 6.91
CA ALA A 97 -1.80 12.93 7.70
C ALA A 97 -3.16 12.24 7.44
N PRO A 98 -3.20 10.89 7.25
CA PRO A 98 -4.43 10.18 6.89
C PRO A 98 -5.60 10.31 7.89
N LEU A 99 -5.32 10.60 9.16
CA LEU A 99 -6.34 10.69 10.22
C LEU A 99 -6.80 12.12 10.52
N SER A 100 -6.00 13.13 10.16
CA SER A 100 -6.34 14.55 10.40
C SER A 100 -7.69 14.96 9.82
N PRO A 101 -8.09 14.56 8.60
CA PRO A 101 -9.39 14.95 8.05
C PRO A 101 -10.58 14.37 8.83
N MET A 102 -10.48 13.11 9.28
CA MET A 102 -11.53 12.49 10.09
C MET A 102 -11.59 13.10 11.50
N TRP A 103 -10.44 13.39 12.10
CA TRP A 103 -10.39 14.01 13.42
C TRP A 103 -10.90 15.45 13.41
N ALA A 104 -10.56 16.22 12.38
CA ALA A 104 -11.15 17.53 12.13
C ALA A 104 -12.67 17.44 12.00
N ASN A 105 -13.19 16.45 11.25
CA ASN A 105 -14.63 16.22 11.16
C ASN A 105 -15.29 15.92 12.51
N LEU A 106 -14.66 15.14 13.40
CA LEU A 106 -15.18 14.86 14.73
C LEU A 106 -15.18 16.12 15.63
N ALA A 107 -14.12 16.93 15.54
CA ALA A 107 -14.02 18.19 16.28
C ALA A 107 -15.09 19.20 15.82
N LEU A 108 -15.27 19.36 14.51
CA LEU A 108 -16.34 20.20 13.96
C LEU A 108 -17.73 19.62 14.23
N ALA A 109 -17.85 18.28 14.35
CA ALA A 109 -19.11 17.66 14.75
C ALA A 109 -19.52 18.06 16.17
N LEU A 110 -18.59 18.04 17.12
CA LEU A 110 -18.84 18.47 18.50
C LEU A 110 -19.07 19.98 18.61
N ALA A 111 -18.31 20.78 17.88
CA ALA A 111 -18.34 22.23 18.01
C ALA A 111 -19.48 22.90 17.21
N LEU A 112 -19.80 22.40 16.02
CA LEU A 112 -20.67 23.09 15.05
C LEU A 112 -21.89 22.25 14.64
N ASP A 113 -21.68 21.02 14.18
CA ASP A 113 -22.75 20.25 13.52
C ASP A 113 -23.94 19.92 14.44
N LEU A 114 -23.68 19.81 15.76
CA LEU A 114 -24.73 19.63 16.78
C LEU A 114 -25.70 20.82 16.81
N HIS A 115 -25.20 22.05 16.67
CA HIS A 115 -26.00 23.27 16.64
C HIS A 115 -26.75 23.43 15.31
N LEU A 116 -26.22 22.86 14.23
CA LEU A 116 -26.84 22.84 12.89
C LEU A 116 -27.91 21.73 12.73
N ALA A 117 -28.04 20.80 13.67
CA ALA A 117 -28.94 19.65 13.55
C ALA A 117 -30.44 20.04 13.65
N SER A 118 -31.17 20.12 12.54
CA SER A 118 -32.60 20.51 12.46
C SER A 118 -33.51 19.76 13.43
N ALA A 119 -34.49 20.45 14.03
CA ALA A 119 -35.70 19.80 14.54
C ALA A 119 -36.42 19.05 13.40
N PRO A 120 -37.16 17.96 13.66
CA PRO A 120 -37.70 17.10 12.60
C PRO A 120 -38.74 17.86 11.76
N ALA A 121 -38.53 17.90 10.44
CA ALA A 121 -39.62 18.10 9.50
C ALA A 121 -40.56 16.89 9.63
N ALA A 122 -41.88 17.15 9.67
CA ALA A 122 -42.93 16.16 9.84
C ALA A 122 -42.75 14.96 8.89
N THR A 123 -42.77 13.75 9.45
CA THR A 123 -42.80 12.48 8.73
C THR A 123 -44.06 12.37 7.87
N PRO A 124 -43.96 12.07 6.56
CA PRO A 124 -45.07 11.50 5.82
C PRO A 124 -45.44 10.14 6.43
N ARG A 125 -46.74 9.92 6.65
CA ARG A 125 -47.28 8.69 7.27
C ARG A 125 -47.02 7.46 6.39
N GLY A 126 -46.68 6.35 7.05
CA GLY A 126 -46.82 5.01 6.51
C GLY A 126 -45.51 4.37 6.04
N VAL A 127 -44.79 3.72 6.96
CA VAL A 127 -44.21 2.36 6.88
C VAL A 127 -43.43 2.19 8.18
N VAL A 128 -43.82 1.22 8.99
CA VAL A 128 -43.21 0.92 10.29
C VAL A 128 -41.93 0.10 10.07
N SER A 129 -40.75 0.71 10.31
CA SER A 129 -39.57 0.07 10.92
C SER A 129 -38.47 1.14 11.20
N PRO A 130 -37.22 0.76 11.57
CA PRO A 130 -36.24 1.32 12.55
C PRO A 130 -36.55 2.41 13.61
N ALA A 131 -37.70 3.08 13.62
CA ALA A 131 -37.90 4.33 14.37
C ALA A 131 -37.70 4.24 15.89
N LEU A 132 -37.97 3.09 16.51
CA LEU A 132 -37.76 2.87 17.95
C LEU A 132 -36.28 2.75 18.32
N ARG A 133 -35.45 2.05 17.53
CA ARG A 133 -34.01 1.95 17.75
C ARG A 133 -33.31 3.30 17.57
N LEU A 134 -33.80 4.14 16.64
CA LEU A 134 -33.28 5.49 16.45
C LEU A 134 -33.71 6.44 17.59
N ALA A 135 -34.94 6.30 18.12
CA ALA A 135 -35.42 7.10 19.24
C ALA A 135 -34.70 6.76 20.56
N GLU A 136 -34.34 5.49 20.76
CA GLU A 136 -33.63 5.00 21.95
C GLU A 136 -32.12 5.30 21.89
N ALA A 137 -31.49 5.16 20.71
CA ALA A 137 -30.15 5.66 20.46
C ALA A 137 -30.07 7.19 20.62
N ARG A 138 -31.10 7.94 20.20
CA ARG A 138 -31.21 9.40 20.38
C ARG A 138 -31.35 9.81 21.85
N ARG A 139 -32.09 9.04 22.67
CA ARG A 139 -32.25 9.30 24.10
C ARG A 139 -30.91 9.08 24.82
N THR A 140 -30.28 7.94 24.57
CA THR A 140 -28.98 7.55 25.15
C THR A 140 -27.87 8.52 24.75
N LEU A 141 -27.85 8.98 23.49
CA LEU A 141 -26.88 9.94 22.98
C LEU A 141 -27.13 11.36 23.51
N ARG A 142 -28.38 11.82 23.62
CA ARG A 142 -28.70 13.11 24.27
C ARG A 142 -28.33 13.12 25.75
N SER A 143 -28.56 12.02 26.47
CA SER A 143 -28.19 11.90 27.88
C SER A 143 -26.68 11.83 28.08
N ALA A 144 -25.95 11.12 27.20
CA ALA A 144 -24.48 11.07 27.23
C ALA A 144 -23.85 12.42 26.84
N ILE A 145 -24.47 13.15 25.90
CA ILE A 145 -24.01 14.47 25.45
C ILE A 145 -24.40 15.56 26.45
N ALA A 146 -25.56 15.51 27.10
CA ALA A 146 -25.92 16.46 28.16
C ALA A 146 -24.94 16.36 29.35
N ARG A 147 -24.53 15.14 29.71
CA ARG A 147 -23.48 14.89 30.70
C ARG A 147 -22.11 15.40 30.22
N GLY A 148 -21.71 15.10 28.97
CA GLY A 148 -20.45 15.58 28.40
C GLY A 148 -20.39 17.11 28.19
N SER A 149 -21.50 17.77 27.88
CA SER A 149 -21.59 19.23 27.75
C SER A 149 -21.61 19.94 29.10
N GLN A 150 -22.19 19.33 30.15
CA GLN A 150 -22.08 19.83 31.53
C GLN A 150 -20.65 19.64 32.09
N GLU A 151 -20.01 18.50 31.84
CA GLU A 151 -18.62 18.23 32.24
C GLU A 151 -17.61 19.10 31.48
N ALA A 152 -17.92 19.55 30.25
CA ALA A 152 -17.06 20.37 29.41
C ALA A 152 -17.30 21.89 29.52
N GLY A 153 -18.21 22.36 30.39
CA GLY A 153 -18.43 23.79 30.65
C GLY A 153 -19.02 24.60 29.48
N LEU A 154 -19.56 23.95 28.45
CA LEU A 154 -20.15 24.60 27.28
C LEU A 154 -21.62 24.96 27.56
N GLN A 155 -21.87 26.10 28.22
CA GLN A 155 -23.23 26.60 28.45
C GLN A 155 -23.82 27.24 27.19
N GLY A 156 -24.99 26.70 26.76
CA GLY A 156 -26.07 27.38 26.03
C GLY A 156 -25.69 28.28 24.85
N GLY A 157 -25.60 27.72 23.64
CA GLY A 157 -25.48 28.51 22.41
C GLY A 157 -26.71 29.39 22.12
N PRO A 158 -26.57 30.48 21.33
CA PRO A 158 -27.64 31.42 21.02
C PRO A 158 -28.81 30.75 20.27
N PRO A 159 -30.06 31.25 20.45
CA PRO A 159 -31.26 30.68 19.83
C PRO A 159 -31.12 30.61 18.32
N ARG A 160 -31.59 29.51 17.74
CA ARG A 160 -31.32 29.13 16.36
C ARG A 160 -32.10 29.97 15.35
N PRO A 161 -31.45 30.56 14.32
CA PRO A 161 -32.15 31.25 13.23
C PRO A 161 -32.83 30.28 12.25
N ASP A 162 -33.62 30.81 11.32
CA ASP A 162 -34.46 30.15 10.29
C ASP A 162 -33.68 29.23 9.31
N LEU A 163 -32.98 28.20 9.80
CA LEU A 163 -32.14 27.28 9.05
C LEU A 163 -32.96 26.09 8.52
N ARG A 164 -33.18 26.04 7.20
CA ARG A 164 -33.90 24.96 6.51
C ARG A 164 -33.03 23.74 6.24
N ALA A 165 -31.87 23.94 5.62
CA ALA A 165 -30.96 22.86 5.24
C ALA A 165 -29.50 23.30 5.31
N TRP A 166 -28.59 22.36 5.46
CA TRP A 166 -27.17 22.63 5.40
C TRP A 166 -26.39 21.41 4.93
N ILE A 167 -25.18 21.65 4.43
CA ILE A 167 -24.16 20.65 4.14
C ILE A 167 -22.79 21.16 4.56
N ARG A 168 -21.88 20.24 4.87
CA ARG A 168 -20.47 20.56 5.13
C ARG A 168 -19.54 19.62 4.38
N TYR A 169 -18.56 20.19 3.68
CA TYR A 169 -17.48 19.46 3.03
C TYR A 169 -16.14 19.95 3.58
N GLY A 170 -15.67 19.31 4.66
CA GLY A 170 -14.46 19.78 5.35
C GLY A 170 -14.71 21.12 6.03
N ASP A 171 -13.96 22.12 5.59
CA ASP A 171 -13.99 23.53 6.01
C ASP A 171 -15.05 24.37 5.29
N ASP A 172 -15.62 23.89 4.17
CA ASP A 172 -16.74 24.53 3.48
C ASP A 172 -18.09 24.16 4.09
N LEU A 173 -18.88 25.17 4.46
CA LEU A 173 -20.27 25.05 4.90
C LEU A 173 -21.21 25.78 3.95
N VAL A 174 -22.33 25.16 3.62
CA VAL A 174 -23.44 25.81 2.90
C VAL A 174 -24.71 25.66 3.73
N LEU A 175 -25.33 26.79 4.07
CA LEU A 175 -26.58 26.87 4.83
C LEU A 175 -27.66 27.49 3.93
N LEU A 176 -28.88 26.98 4.05
CA LEU A 176 -30.05 27.44 3.34
C LEU A 176 -31.16 27.85 4.31
N SER A 177 -31.79 28.98 4.01
CA SER A 177 -33.00 29.48 4.64
C SER A 177 -34.09 29.73 3.60
N ASP A 178 -35.34 29.55 3.99
CA ASP A 178 -36.51 30.03 3.26
C ASP A 178 -37.12 31.31 3.88
N ALA A 179 -36.48 31.88 4.89
CA ALA A 179 -36.87 33.16 5.46
C ALA A 179 -36.10 34.32 4.79
N ARG A 180 -36.83 35.37 4.46
CA ARG A 180 -36.27 36.59 3.87
C ARG A 180 -35.45 37.36 4.92
N GLY A 181 -34.26 37.85 4.55
CA GLY A 181 -33.34 38.54 5.46
C GLY A 181 -32.72 37.61 6.52
N ALA A 182 -32.72 36.31 6.29
CA ALA A 182 -32.14 35.34 7.21
C ALA A 182 -30.64 35.12 6.99
N ALA A 183 -30.11 35.30 5.77
CA ALA A 183 -28.70 35.04 5.47
C ALA A 183 -27.71 35.84 6.34
N PRO A 184 -27.85 37.17 6.54
CA PRO A 184 -26.95 37.92 7.43
C PRO A 184 -27.05 37.46 8.89
N ARG A 185 -28.26 37.12 9.36
CA ARG A 185 -28.50 36.62 10.73
C ARG A 185 -27.90 35.23 10.93
N LEU A 186 -28.04 34.36 9.93
CA LEU A 186 -27.44 33.02 9.91
C LEU A 186 -25.92 33.07 9.86
N LEU A 187 -25.35 33.98 9.07
CA LEU A 187 -23.91 34.17 9.00
C LEU A 187 -23.34 34.69 10.32
N ALA A 188 -23.96 35.70 10.94
CA ALA A 188 -23.55 36.22 12.24
C ALA A 188 -23.65 35.16 13.34
N TRP A 189 -24.72 34.36 13.33
CA TRP A 189 -24.89 33.23 14.25
C TRP A 189 -23.83 32.15 14.04
N LEU A 190 -23.55 31.78 12.78
CA LEU A 190 -22.51 30.81 12.44
C LEU A 190 -21.11 31.31 12.84
N ASP A 191 -20.80 32.58 12.61
CA ASP A 191 -19.55 33.20 13.05
C ASP A 191 -19.40 33.12 14.58
N GLY A 192 -20.49 33.36 15.33
CA GLY A 192 -20.52 33.18 16.79
C GLY A 192 -20.19 31.76 17.24
N LEU A 193 -20.76 30.75 16.58
CA LEU A 193 -20.45 29.34 16.86
C LEU A 193 -19.00 28.98 16.53
N VAL A 194 -18.51 29.43 15.37
CA VAL A 194 -17.13 29.18 14.92
C VAL A 194 -16.12 29.85 15.86
N ARG A 195 -16.38 31.08 16.30
CA ARG A 195 -15.55 31.76 17.31
C ARG A 195 -15.60 31.09 18.68
N GLY A 196 -16.78 30.64 19.11
CA GLY A 196 -16.95 29.87 20.34
C GLY A 196 -16.16 28.56 20.35
N ALA A 197 -15.93 27.97 19.18
CA ALA A 197 -15.07 26.82 18.98
C ALA A 197 -13.56 27.14 18.90
N GLY A 198 -13.17 28.43 19.05
CA GLY A 198 -11.80 28.89 18.91
C GLY A 198 -11.29 28.99 17.46
N LEU A 199 -12.20 28.96 16.48
CA LEU A 199 -11.93 29.06 15.04
C LEU A 199 -12.38 30.42 14.48
N ALA A 200 -12.16 30.67 13.19
CA ALA A 200 -12.62 31.88 12.51
C ALA A 200 -13.09 31.58 11.09
N LEU A 201 -14.11 32.28 10.62
CA LEU A 201 -14.51 32.26 9.21
C LEU A 201 -13.55 33.08 8.34
N SER A 202 -13.36 32.65 7.10
CA SER A 202 -12.57 33.35 6.09
C SER A 202 -13.36 34.51 5.49
N PRO A 203 -12.98 35.78 5.71
CA PRO A 203 -13.75 36.92 5.20
C PRO A 203 -13.75 36.99 3.67
N ARG A 204 -12.73 36.43 3.02
CA ARG A 204 -12.56 36.45 1.55
C ARG A 204 -13.34 35.34 0.84
N LYS A 205 -13.63 34.26 1.54
CA LYS A 205 -14.28 33.07 0.97
C LYS A 205 -15.71 32.84 1.49
N THR A 206 -16.12 33.61 2.49
CA THR A 206 -17.47 33.57 3.06
C THR A 206 -18.36 34.57 2.33
N SER A 207 -19.55 34.15 1.92
CA SER A 207 -20.47 34.96 1.12
C SER A 207 -21.94 34.62 1.40
N ILE A 208 -22.83 35.54 1.03
CA ILE A 208 -24.29 35.35 1.08
C ILE A 208 -24.85 35.49 -0.34
N ALA A 209 -25.87 34.69 -0.66
CA ALA A 209 -26.54 34.75 -1.96
C ALA A 209 -28.06 34.61 -1.79
N ALA A 210 -28.84 35.29 -2.63
CA ALA A 210 -30.29 35.17 -2.69
C ALA A 210 -30.72 34.48 -3.99
N GLY A 211 -31.59 33.48 -3.91
CA GLY A 211 -32.13 32.75 -5.06
C GLY A 211 -33.65 32.91 -5.18
N ARG A 212 -34.13 33.16 -6.40
CA ARG A 212 -35.56 33.08 -6.77
C ARG A 212 -35.87 31.67 -7.32
N SER A 213 -37.08 31.18 -7.09
CA SER A 213 -37.55 29.86 -7.54
C SER A 213 -37.30 29.62 -9.03
N GLY A 214 -36.73 28.46 -9.36
CA GLY A 214 -36.57 27.98 -10.75
C GLY A 214 -35.17 28.16 -11.37
N LEU A 215 -34.25 28.85 -10.71
CA LEU A 215 -32.86 28.97 -11.17
C LEU A 215 -31.95 27.99 -10.41
N PRO A 216 -30.99 27.32 -11.09
CA PRO A 216 -29.96 26.54 -10.41
C PRO A 216 -29.16 27.45 -9.47
N LEU A 217 -28.79 26.92 -8.30
CA LEU A 217 -28.03 27.63 -7.26
C LEU A 217 -26.87 28.44 -7.90
N PRO A 218 -26.69 29.73 -7.55
CA PRO A 218 -25.74 30.61 -8.23
C PRO A 218 -24.30 30.05 -8.19
N ARG A 219 -23.64 30.13 -9.35
CA ARG A 219 -22.35 29.50 -9.68
C ARG A 219 -21.11 29.89 -8.84
N PRO A 220 -20.99 31.00 -8.10
CA PRO A 220 -19.69 31.35 -7.49
C PRO A 220 -19.71 31.23 -5.97
N VAL A 221 -19.85 30.02 -5.41
CA VAL A 221 -19.97 29.88 -3.95
C VAL A 221 -19.27 28.62 -3.39
N LEU A 222 -18.34 28.01 -4.11
CA LEU A 222 -17.50 26.92 -3.54
C LEU A 222 -16.04 27.16 -3.94
N GLY A 223 -15.30 27.83 -3.05
CA GLY A 223 -13.92 28.29 -3.21
C GLY A 223 -12.85 27.20 -3.00
N VAL A 224 -13.06 26.01 -3.57
CA VAL A 224 -12.08 24.93 -3.64
C VAL A 224 -12.22 24.27 -4.99
N GLY A 225 -11.28 24.50 -5.92
CA GLY A 225 -10.87 23.52 -6.95
C GLY A 225 -11.93 22.80 -7.80
N LEU A 226 -13.21 23.21 -7.75
CA LEU A 226 -14.32 22.76 -8.58
C LEU A 226 -14.43 23.70 -9.79
N CYS A 227 -13.29 24.21 -10.27
CA CYS A 227 -13.16 24.54 -11.68
C CYS A 227 -13.50 23.26 -12.44
N PHE A 228 -14.69 23.22 -13.03
CA PHE A 228 -15.01 22.31 -14.11
C PHE A 228 -13.94 22.47 -15.19
N ARG A 229 -12.88 21.65 -15.15
CA ARG A 229 -12.37 21.03 -16.38
C ARG A 229 -13.24 19.82 -16.69
N ASN A 230 -14.52 20.08 -16.91
CA ASN A 230 -15.50 19.08 -17.35
C ASN A 230 -16.27 19.62 -18.55
N GLU A 231 -15.53 20.12 -19.54
CA GLU A 231 -16.05 20.43 -20.88
C GLU A 231 -16.86 19.26 -21.44
N GLY A 232 -16.46 18.00 -21.18
CA GLY A 232 -17.23 16.83 -21.59
C GLY A 232 -18.62 16.69 -20.93
N ALA A 233 -18.85 17.24 -19.73
CA ALA A 233 -20.18 17.23 -19.10
C ALA A 233 -21.06 18.36 -19.65
N ARG A 234 -20.46 19.51 -20.01
CA ARG A 234 -21.11 20.61 -20.72
C ARG A 234 -21.62 20.13 -22.08
N TRP A 235 -20.77 19.50 -22.88
CA TRP A 235 -21.15 19.00 -24.20
C TRP A 235 -22.19 17.87 -24.11
N ARG A 236 -22.08 16.97 -23.14
CA ARG A 236 -23.12 15.95 -22.90
C ARG A 236 -24.47 16.54 -22.47
N LEU A 237 -24.49 17.68 -21.77
CA LEU A 237 -25.74 18.37 -21.46
C LEU A 237 -26.30 19.09 -22.69
N ALA A 238 -25.44 19.77 -23.46
CA ALA A 238 -25.85 20.42 -24.70
C ALA A 238 -26.46 19.40 -25.68
N LEU A 239 -25.83 18.23 -25.82
CA LEU A 239 -26.31 17.13 -26.64
C LEU A 239 -27.56 16.42 -26.09
N ARG A 240 -27.88 16.58 -24.80
CA ARG A 240 -29.15 16.08 -24.24
C ARG A 240 -30.32 16.92 -24.73
N ASP A 241 -30.10 18.22 -24.87
CA ASP A 241 -31.13 19.19 -25.22
C ASP A 241 -31.15 19.46 -26.74
N ALA A 242 -30.03 19.25 -27.46
CA ALA A 242 -29.86 19.37 -28.91
C ALA A 242 -28.94 18.25 -29.47
N PRO A 243 -29.46 17.03 -29.69
CA PRO A 243 -28.66 15.86 -30.08
C PRO A 243 -28.09 15.90 -31.51
N GLU A 244 -28.51 16.86 -32.33
CA GLU A 244 -28.04 17.14 -33.70
C GLU A 244 -26.90 18.18 -33.78
N ASP A 245 -26.46 18.74 -32.65
CA ASP A 245 -25.39 19.74 -32.62
C ASP A 245 -24.02 19.13 -32.99
N ALA A 246 -23.61 19.34 -34.24
CA ALA A 246 -22.37 18.85 -34.81
C ALA A 246 -21.12 19.43 -34.12
N GLU A 247 -21.17 20.68 -33.66
CA GLU A 247 -20.04 21.32 -32.98
C GLU A 247 -19.82 20.69 -31.59
N ALA A 248 -20.91 20.41 -30.88
CA ALA A 248 -20.87 19.72 -29.61
C ALA A 248 -20.35 18.28 -29.71
N TRP A 249 -20.73 17.54 -30.76
CA TRP A 249 -20.19 16.19 -31.03
C TRP A 249 -18.69 16.23 -31.39
N ALA A 250 -18.26 17.18 -32.22
CA ALA A 250 -16.84 17.36 -32.57
C ALA A 250 -15.98 17.74 -31.36
N ALA A 251 -16.49 18.62 -30.50
CA ALA A 251 -15.82 19.01 -29.26
C ALA A 251 -15.74 17.86 -28.24
N LEU A 252 -16.79 17.03 -28.13
CA LEU A 252 -16.78 15.86 -27.27
C LEU A 252 -15.82 14.76 -27.78
N ALA A 253 -15.67 14.60 -29.10
CA ALA A 253 -14.73 13.66 -29.71
C ALA A 253 -13.27 14.01 -29.38
N ARG A 254 -12.85 15.26 -29.60
CA ARG A 254 -11.50 15.76 -29.27
C ARG A 254 -11.18 15.57 -27.78
N LEU A 255 -12.15 15.86 -26.92
CA LEU A 255 -12.00 15.73 -25.47
C LEU A 255 -11.87 14.27 -25.01
N HIS A 256 -12.45 13.32 -25.73
CA HIS A 256 -12.24 11.89 -25.45
C HIS A 256 -10.86 11.40 -25.94
N GLU A 257 -10.32 11.96 -27.04
CA GLU A 257 -8.94 11.68 -27.49
C GLU A 257 -7.89 12.19 -26.52
N GLU A 258 -8.00 13.45 -26.09
CA GLU A 258 -7.09 14.05 -25.12
C GLU A 258 -7.10 13.33 -23.76
N ARG A 259 -8.14 12.56 -23.48
CA ARG A 259 -8.31 11.75 -22.26
C ARG A 259 -7.92 10.28 -22.44
N GLY A 260 -7.47 9.88 -23.63
CA GLY A 260 -7.11 8.49 -23.92
C GLY A 260 -8.30 7.53 -23.94
N ASP A 261 -9.49 7.99 -24.35
CA ASP A 261 -10.73 7.19 -24.48
C ASP A 261 -11.13 7.07 -25.97
N PRO A 262 -10.35 6.34 -26.78
CA PRO A 262 -10.52 6.30 -28.24
C PRO A 262 -11.86 5.71 -28.69
N GLY A 263 -12.46 4.83 -27.87
CA GLY A 263 -13.78 4.25 -28.14
C GLY A 263 -14.90 5.29 -28.08
N ARG A 264 -14.88 6.17 -27.07
CA ARG A 264 -15.87 7.26 -26.97
C ARG A 264 -15.61 8.38 -27.97
N ALA A 265 -14.35 8.66 -28.29
CA ALA A 265 -14.00 9.60 -29.34
C ALA A 265 -14.55 9.14 -30.70
N ARG A 266 -14.41 7.85 -31.01
CA ARG A 266 -14.97 7.22 -32.21
C ARG A 266 -16.50 7.32 -32.27
N ALA A 267 -17.20 6.97 -31.18
CA ALA A 267 -18.66 7.06 -31.14
C ALA A 267 -19.17 8.50 -31.39
N CYS A 268 -18.43 9.52 -30.90
CA CYS A 268 -18.74 10.92 -31.18
C CYS A 268 -18.50 11.29 -32.66
N ARG A 269 -17.42 10.77 -33.29
CA ARG A 269 -17.14 10.98 -34.72
C ARG A 269 -18.12 10.28 -35.64
N GLU A 270 -18.55 9.07 -35.31
CA GLU A 270 -19.58 8.34 -36.08
C GLU A 270 -20.91 9.10 -36.06
N ARG A 271 -21.27 9.67 -34.91
CA ARG A 271 -22.46 10.51 -34.79
C ARG A 271 -22.32 11.81 -35.57
N LEU A 272 -21.14 12.42 -35.54
CA LEU A 272 -20.83 13.62 -36.32
C LEU A 272 -20.90 13.36 -37.84
N ALA A 273 -20.27 12.29 -38.32
CA ALA A 273 -20.29 11.90 -39.74
C ALA A 273 -21.71 11.60 -40.24
N ALA A 274 -22.53 10.94 -39.41
CA ALA A 274 -23.94 10.70 -39.70
C ALA A 274 -24.78 11.99 -39.79
N LEU A 275 -24.45 13.02 -38.99
CA LEU A 275 -25.10 14.32 -39.05
C LEU A 275 -24.66 15.16 -40.26
N GLN A 276 -23.42 14.96 -40.73
CA GLN A 276 -22.84 15.70 -41.87
C GLN A 276 -23.09 15.02 -43.22
N GLY A 277 -23.60 13.78 -43.23
CA GLY A 277 -23.85 13.03 -44.47
C GLY A 277 -22.57 12.53 -45.14
N GLU A 278 -21.47 12.43 -44.39
CA GLU A 278 -20.16 12.00 -44.89
C GLU A 278 -19.88 10.54 -44.50
N ALA A 279 -19.34 9.76 -45.43
CA ALA A 279 -18.85 8.41 -45.14
C ALA A 279 -17.42 8.51 -44.57
N LEU A 280 -17.20 7.97 -43.37
CA LEU A 280 -15.85 7.87 -42.79
C LEU A 280 -14.96 6.99 -43.70
N PRO A 281 -13.70 7.37 -43.96
CA PRO A 281 -12.76 6.50 -44.65
C PRO A 281 -12.59 5.20 -43.86
N ALA A 282 -12.72 4.08 -44.56
CA ALA A 282 -12.57 2.77 -43.95
C ALA A 282 -11.09 2.52 -43.66
N GLU A 283 -10.72 2.35 -42.38
CA GLU A 283 -9.43 1.78 -42.00
C GLU A 283 -9.46 1.02 -40.68
N ALA A 284 -8.41 0.22 -40.49
CA ALA A 284 -8.35 -1.14 -39.96
C ALA A 284 -9.06 -1.45 -38.62
N PRO A 285 -9.53 -2.70 -38.41
CA PRO A 285 -10.34 -3.06 -37.26
C PRO A 285 -9.52 -2.98 -35.96
N VAL A 286 -9.93 -2.08 -35.08
CA VAL A 286 -9.57 -2.10 -33.66
C VAL A 286 -10.63 -2.95 -32.94
N GLU A 287 -10.20 -4.12 -32.45
CA GLU A 287 -11.03 -5.05 -31.70
C GLU A 287 -11.67 -4.38 -30.47
N ALA A 288 -12.95 -4.69 -30.24
CA ALA A 288 -13.68 -4.34 -29.02
C ALA A 288 -12.93 -4.84 -27.77
N PRO A 289 -13.14 -4.25 -26.56
CA PRO A 289 -12.62 -4.83 -25.34
C PRO A 289 -13.24 -6.21 -25.16
N THR A 290 -12.46 -7.23 -25.53
CA THR A 290 -12.68 -8.61 -25.18
C THR A 290 -12.68 -8.72 -23.66
N ALA A 291 -13.20 -9.85 -23.15
CA ALA A 291 -13.24 -10.22 -21.75
C ALA A 291 -12.00 -9.74 -20.95
N PRO A 292 -12.10 -9.51 -19.62
CA PRO A 292 -10.92 -9.26 -18.77
C PRO A 292 -9.82 -10.24 -19.19
N PRO A 293 -8.58 -9.76 -19.43
CA PRO A 293 -7.55 -10.59 -20.04
C PRO A 293 -7.49 -11.89 -19.24
N PRO A 294 -7.57 -13.05 -19.92
CA PRO A 294 -7.60 -14.31 -19.22
C PRO A 294 -6.38 -14.35 -18.27
N GLY A 295 -6.62 -14.74 -17.02
CA GLY A 295 -5.53 -15.04 -16.10
C GLY A 295 -4.55 -16.01 -16.78
N PRO A 296 -3.28 -16.06 -16.32
CA PRO A 296 -2.27 -16.88 -16.98
C PRO A 296 -2.76 -18.32 -17.15
N SER A 297 -2.76 -18.82 -18.39
CA SER A 297 -2.98 -20.25 -18.63
C SER A 297 -1.82 -21.05 -18.05
N ASP A 298 -1.99 -22.36 -17.85
CA ASP A 298 -0.89 -23.21 -17.40
C ASP A 298 0.31 -23.19 -18.37
N ALA A 299 0.03 -23.06 -19.67
CA ALA A 299 1.07 -22.88 -20.69
C ALA A 299 1.82 -21.55 -20.50
N ASP A 300 1.13 -20.47 -20.13
CA ASP A 300 1.76 -19.18 -19.84
C ASP A 300 2.64 -19.25 -18.58
N LEU A 301 2.19 -19.97 -17.55
CA LEU A 301 2.99 -20.17 -16.33
C LEU A 301 4.27 -20.97 -16.61
N VAL A 302 4.16 -22.04 -17.38
CA VAL A 302 5.32 -22.84 -17.81
C VAL A 302 6.25 -22.02 -18.67
N ARG A 303 5.71 -21.24 -19.61
CA ARG A 303 6.51 -20.36 -20.48
C ARG A 303 7.23 -19.28 -19.68
N PHE A 304 6.53 -18.61 -18.76
CA PHE A 304 7.11 -17.60 -17.87
C PHE A 304 8.24 -18.20 -17.04
N THR A 305 8.00 -19.37 -16.43
CA THR A 305 9.00 -20.08 -15.61
C THR A 305 10.28 -20.36 -16.41
N HIS A 306 10.16 -20.75 -17.69
CA HIS A 306 11.32 -20.99 -18.56
C HIS A 306 11.99 -19.71 -19.06
N LEU A 307 11.23 -18.69 -19.48
CA LEU A 307 11.77 -17.44 -20.00
C LEU A 307 12.64 -16.73 -18.96
N PHE A 308 12.18 -16.72 -17.70
CA PHE A 308 12.90 -16.07 -16.60
C PHE A 308 13.66 -17.07 -15.71
N ALA A 309 13.95 -18.27 -16.22
CA ALA A 309 14.70 -19.28 -15.48
C ALA A 309 16.09 -18.74 -15.10
N GLY A 310 16.46 -18.89 -13.83
CA GLY A 310 17.77 -18.51 -13.31
C GLY A 310 18.50 -19.70 -12.70
N ARG A 311 19.27 -19.43 -11.64
CA ARG A 311 20.02 -20.43 -10.89
C ARG A 311 19.16 -21.57 -10.37
N GLU A 312 19.60 -22.80 -10.63
CA GLU A 312 18.87 -24.01 -10.26
C GLU A 312 18.78 -24.21 -8.75
N GLY A 313 17.59 -24.58 -8.29
CA GLY A 313 17.31 -24.88 -6.89
C GLY A 313 17.29 -23.66 -5.96
N VAL A 314 17.23 -22.44 -6.50
CA VAL A 314 17.09 -21.22 -5.69
C VAL A 314 16.34 -20.12 -6.44
N HIS A 315 15.43 -19.45 -5.75
CA HIS A 315 14.84 -18.18 -6.17
C HIS A 315 14.85 -17.21 -4.99
N ALA A 316 14.52 -15.95 -5.21
CA ALA A 316 14.34 -15.00 -4.12
C ALA A 316 12.87 -14.74 -3.86
N ARG A 317 12.53 -14.48 -2.60
CA ARG A 317 11.22 -13.95 -2.20
C ARG A 317 11.42 -12.57 -1.59
N MET A 318 10.67 -11.59 -2.09
CA MET A 318 10.59 -10.27 -1.49
C MET A 318 9.89 -10.37 -0.15
N TRP A 319 10.41 -9.65 0.82
CA TRP A 319 9.75 -9.40 2.09
C TRP A 319 9.64 -7.90 2.27
N HIS A 320 8.60 -7.49 2.98
CA HIS A 320 8.43 -6.13 3.45
C HIS A 320 8.50 -6.16 4.96
N ASP A 321 9.49 -5.49 5.51
CA ASP A 321 9.66 -5.28 6.94
C ASP A 321 9.39 -3.81 7.24
N PRO A 322 8.34 -3.53 8.00
CA PRO A 322 7.94 -2.20 8.43
C PRO A 322 9.01 -1.28 9.05
N GLY A 323 10.06 -1.84 9.64
CA GLY A 323 11.16 -1.08 10.24
C GLY A 323 12.45 -1.08 9.40
N ARG A 324 12.63 -2.07 8.52
CA ARG A 324 13.84 -2.25 7.69
C ARG A 324 13.62 -1.96 6.20
N GLY A 325 12.39 -1.63 5.79
CA GLY A 325 11.98 -1.43 4.41
C GLY A 325 11.73 -2.76 3.69
N THR A 326 11.91 -2.78 2.38
CA THR A 326 11.77 -4.00 1.58
C THR A 326 13.12 -4.63 1.27
N GLY A 327 13.17 -5.96 1.27
CA GLY A 327 14.34 -6.70 0.83
C GLY A 327 13.95 -8.02 0.19
N TYR A 328 14.96 -8.84 -0.11
CA TYR A 328 14.78 -10.16 -0.69
C TYR A 328 15.59 -11.19 0.09
N SER A 329 15.06 -12.41 0.18
CA SER A 329 15.77 -13.54 0.77
C SER A 329 15.79 -14.70 -0.21
N PRO A 330 16.93 -15.40 -0.34
CA PRO A 330 16.98 -16.64 -1.11
C PRO A 330 16.08 -17.70 -0.45
N VAL A 331 15.37 -18.43 -1.28
CA VAL A 331 14.58 -19.60 -0.95
C VAL A 331 15.19 -20.75 -1.75
N HIS A 332 15.86 -21.67 -1.07
CA HIS A 332 16.58 -22.79 -1.68
C HIS A 332 15.63 -23.91 -2.14
N ARG A 333 14.81 -23.58 -3.14
CA ARG A 333 13.97 -24.51 -3.89
C ARG A 333 13.79 -24.02 -5.32
N GLN A 334 13.43 -24.92 -6.22
CA GLN A 334 13.18 -24.60 -7.63
C GLN A 334 12.02 -23.59 -7.78
N LEU A 335 12.12 -22.70 -8.77
CA LEU A 335 10.98 -21.88 -9.21
C LEU A 335 9.98 -22.77 -9.96
N THR A 336 8.73 -22.81 -9.52
CA THR A 336 7.67 -23.64 -10.12
C THR A 336 6.54 -22.78 -10.68
N PRO A 337 5.72 -23.33 -11.62
CA PRO A 337 4.54 -22.67 -12.13
C PRO A 337 3.60 -22.14 -11.04
N ASP A 338 3.39 -22.87 -9.94
CA ASP A 338 2.54 -22.42 -8.82
C ASP A 338 3.09 -21.18 -8.12
N LEU A 339 4.41 -21.08 -7.98
CA LEU A 339 5.06 -19.91 -7.41
C LEU A 339 4.98 -18.72 -8.35
N VAL A 340 5.10 -18.97 -9.66
CA VAL A 340 4.87 -17.95 -10.68
C VAL A 340 3.42 -17.49 -10.67
N ARG A 341 2.44 -18.40 -10.54
CA ARG A 341 1.02 -18.06 -10.40
C ARG A 341 0.80 -17.13 -9.20
N ALA A 342 1.28 -17.52 -8.02
CA ALA A 342 1.20 -16.71 -6.81
C ALA A 342 1.93 -15.35 -6.96
N HIS A 343 2.98 -15.27 -7.77
CA HIS A 343 3.66 -14.02 -8.12
C HIS A 343 2.81 -13.10 -8.99
N LEU A 344 2.23 -13.66 -10.05
CA LEU A 344 1.39 -12.93 -11.01
C LEU A 344 0.07 -12.47 -10.37
N GLU A 345 -0.50 -13.28 -9.48
CA GLU A 345 -1.70 -12.90 -8.71
C GLU A 345 -1.39 -11.86 -7.62
N GLY A 346 -0.10 -11.71 -7.25
CA GLY A 346 0.35 -10.74 -6.26
C GLY A 346 0.32 -11.23 -4.81
N ALA A 347 0.08 -12.53 -4.60
CA ALA A 347 0.15 -13.17 -3.29
C ALA A 347 1.58 -13.19 -2.71
N LEU A 348 2.60 -13.16 -3.58
CA LEU A 348 4.01 -13.02 -3.21
C LEU A 348 4.78 -12.28 -4.32
N THR A 349 5.99 -11.82 -4.02
CA THR A 349 6.86 -11.19 -5.02
C THR A 349 8.16 -11.97 -5.10
N LEU A 350 8.51 -12.42 -6.31
CA LEU A 350 9.66 -13.25 -6.55
C LEU A 350 10.76 -12.49 -7.28
N GLY A 351 11.98 -13.00 -7.14
CA GLY A 351 13.09 -12.64 -7.99
C GLY A 351 13.93 -13.86 -8.32
N VAL A 352 14.84 -13.69 -9.28
CA VAL A 352 15.66 -14.75 -9.85
C VAL A 352 17.12 -14.32 -9.90
N TYR A 353 18.00 -15.31 -9.74
CA TYR A 353 19.44 -15.13 -9.84
C TYR A 353 19.86 -15.53 -11.26
N PRO A 354 20.38 -14.62 -12.11
CA PRO A 354 20.58 -14.91 -13.53
C PRO A 354 21.63 -15.99 -13.80
N VAL A 355 22.69 -16.07 -12.97
CA VAL A 355 23.81 -16.99 -13.20
C VAL A 355 23.50 -18.40 -12.69
N ARG A 356 23.41 -19.33 -13.64
CA ARG A 356 23.15 -20.75 -13.44
C ARG A 356 24.30 -21.44 -12.71
N ARG A 357 24.09 -22.69 -12.26
CA ARG A 357 25.13 -23.46 -11.54
C ARG A 357 26.35 -23.78 -12.40
N ASP A 358 26.17 -23.82 -13.71
CA ASP A 358 27.22 -24.04 -14.72
C ASP A 358 27.86 -22.72 -15.22
N ASP A 359 27.68 -21.61 -14.49
CA ASP A 359 28.18 -20.27 -14.85
C ASP A 359 27.63 -19.72 -16.19
N THR A 360 26.49 -20.24 -16.67
CA THR A 360 25.79 -19.70 -17.85
C THR A 360 24.59 -18.81 -17.48
N THR A 361 24.01 -18.09 -18.43
CA THR A 361 22.75 -17.35 -18.30
C THR A 361 21.91 -17.47 -19.57
N ALA A 362 20.58 -17.55 -19.43
CA ALA A 362 19.64 -17.67 -20.54
C ALA A 362 19.02 -16.33 -20.98
N TRP A 363 19.27 -15.27 -20.21
CA TRP A 363 18.78 -13.92 -20.46
C TRP A 363 19.71 -12.92 -19.78
N PHE A 364 19.53 -11.66 -20.12
CA PHE A 364 20.13 -10.53 -19.43
C PHE A 364 19.15 -9.36 -19.40
N VAL A 365 19.37 -8.41 -18.51
CA VAL A 365 18.43 -7.30 -18.33
C VAL A 365 19.19 -6.01 -18.09
N LEU A 366 18.72 -4.93 -18.71
CA LEU A 366 19.14 -3.58 -18.35
C LEU A 366 18.17 -3.02 -17.32
N ASP A 367 18.71 -2.71 -16.14
CA ASP A 367 17.99 -2.16 -15.01
C ASP A 367 18.23 -0.65 -14.95
N LEU A 368 17.26 0.11 -15.48
CA LEU A 368 17.24 1.57 -15.42
C LEU A 368 16.58 1.99 -14.11
N ASP A 369 17.33 2.66 -13.25
CA ASP A 369 16.90 3.01 -11.91
C ASP A 369 17.11 4.50 -11.61
N ILE A 370 16.19 5.09 -10.85
CA ILE A 370 16.40 6.40 -10.25
C ILE A 370 17.43 6.26 -9.13
N ARG A 371 18.48 7.10 -9.15
CA ARG A 371 19.52 7.12 -8.12
C ARG A 371 18.94 7.45 -6.74
N LYS A 372 19.44 6.78 -5.70
CA LYS A 372 18.96 6.95 -4.31
C LYS A 372 18.92 8.41 -3.83
N PRO A 373 19.94 9.27 -4.07
CA PRO A 373 19.88 10.67 -3.65
C PRO A 373 18.77 11.47 -4.33
N ALA A 374 18.39 11.12 -5.57
CA ALA A 374 17.29 11.77 -6.26
C ALA A 374 15.93 11.36 -5.66
N LEU A 375 15.77 10.07 -5.30
CA LEU A 375 14.60 9.59 -4.56
C LEU A 375 14.47 10.25 -3.18
N GLU A 376 15.59 10.46 -2.48
CA GLU A 376 15.61 11.13 -1.17
C GLU A 376 15.22 12.61 -1.31
N ARG A 377 15.74 13.33 -2.31
CA ARG A 377 15.37 14.73 -2.58
C ARG A 377 13.92 14.89 -3.04
N ALA A 378 13.36 13.91 -3.75
CA ALA A 378 11.97 13.93 -4.18
C ALA A 378 10.99 13.53 -3.06
N ARG A 379 11.48 13.01 -1.93
CA ARG A 379 10.62 12.53 -0.83
C ARG A 379 9.84 13.70 -0.23
N GLY A 380 8.52 13.68 -0.38
CA GLY A 380 7.63 14.74 0.09
C GLY A 380 7.43 15.89 -0.91
N ASP A 381 8.08 15.83 -2.07
CA ASP A 381 7.93 16.78 -3.18
C ASP A 381 7.24 16.09 -4.36
N LEU A 382 5.95 16.40 -4.54
CA LEU A 382 5.10 15.77 -5.57
C LEU A 382 5.52 16.15 -6.99
N GLU A 383 5.95 17.39 -7.20
CA GLU A 383 6.35 17.89 -8.52
C GLU A 383 7.65 17.21 -8.96
N ARG A 384 8.64 17.15 -8.05
CA ARG A 384 9.90 16.46 -8.33
C ARG A 384 9.73 14.95 -8.49
N THR A 385 8.83 14.34 -7.70
CA THR A 385 8.48 12.93 -7.87
C THR A 385 7.90 12.66 -9.26
N ARG A 386 6.98 13.52 -9.72
CA ARG A 386 6.37 13.41 -11.04
C ARG A 386 7.41 13.61 -12.15
N ALA A 387 8.26 14.64 -12.05
CA ALA A 387 9.31 14.89 -13.03
C ALA A 387 10.29 13.71 -13.15
N LEU A 388 10.67 13.08 -12.04
CA LEU A 388 11.51 11.87 -12.05
C LEU A 388 10.80 10.66 -12.68
N GLN A 389 9.49 10.52 -12.46
CA GLN A 389 8.70 9.46 -13.09
C GLN A 389 8.57 9.65 -14.60
N GLU A 390 8.37 10.88 -15.06
CA GLU A 390 8.34 11.24 -16.48
C GLU A 390 9.73 11.02 -17.11
N ALA A 391 10.80 11.42 -16.42
CA ALA A 391 12.17 11.23 -16.87
C ALA A 391 12.55 9.74 -17.01
N VAL A 392 12.25 8.89 -16.01
CA VAL A 392 12.58 7.45 -16.09
C VAL A 392 11.76 6.74 -17.18
N HIS A 393 10.53 7.20 -17.43
CA HIS A 393 9.70 6.67 -18.51
C HIS A 393 10.25 7.04 -19.89
N ALA A 394 10.55 8.32 -20.13
CA ALA A 394 11.12 8.80 -21.39
C ALA A 394 12.50 8.17 -21.67
N GLU A 395 13.35 8.06 -20.64
CA GLU A 395 14.66 7.42 -20.78
C GLU A 395 14.53 5.91 -21.07
N GLY A 396 13.53 5.24 -20.49
CA GLY A 396 13.23 3.83 -20.80
C GLY A 396 12.93 3.59 -22.28
N LEU A 397 12.12 4.46 -22.90
CA LEU A 397 11.81 4.41 -24.34
C LEU A 397 13.04 4.74 -25.20
N SER A 398 13.81 5.75 -24.81
CA SER A 398 15.08 6.09 -25.47
C SER A 398 16.09 4.93 -25.42
N LEU A 399 16.18 4.23 -24.29
CA LEU A 399 17.03 3.03 -24.16
C LEU A 399 16.50 1.86 -24.98
N LEU A 400 15.18 1.67 -25.06
CA LEU A 400 14.55 0.65 -25.90
C LEU A 400 14.94 0.85 -27.37
N ALA A 401 14.82 2.08 -27.88
CA ALA A 401 15.19 2.42 -29.26
C ALA A 401 16.69 2.20 -29.53
N ARG A 402 17.57 2.69 -28.64
CA ARG A 402 19.03 2.50 -28.76
C ARG A 402 19.44 1.02 -28.70
N ALA A 403 18.87 0.25 -27.79
CA ALA A 403 19.13 -1.18 -27.67
C ALA A 403 18.73 -1.94 -28.94
N ARG A 404 17.59 -1.59 -29.55
CA ARG A 404 17.17 -2.16 -30.84
C ARG A 404 18.09 -1.79 -31.99
N GLY A 405 18.57 -0.54 -32.03
CA GLY A 405 19.58 -0.11 -33.00
C GLY A 405 20.90 -0.91 -32.92
N LEU A 406 21.18 -1.52 -31.76
CA LEU A 406 22.34 -2.39 -31.53
C LEU A 406 22.03 -3.88 -31.78
N GLY A 407 20.87 -4.18 -32.39
CA GLY A 407 20.46 -5.55 -32.74
C GLY A 407 19.76 -6.32 -31.62
N LEU A 408 19.55 -5.72 -30.45
CA LEU A 408 18.85 -6.36 -29.32
C LEU A 408 17.33 -6.33 -29.52
N SER A 409 16.61 -7.26 -28.90
CA SER A 409 15.13 -7.29 -28.90
C SER A 409 14.59 -7.29 -27.45
N PRO A 410 14.80 -6.20 -26.69
CA PRO A 410 14.37 -6.14 -25.30
C PRO A 410 12.85 -6.05 -25.15
N LEU A 411 12.35 -6.70 -24.09
CA LEU A 411 11.02 -6.53 -23.54
C LEU A 411 11.06 -5.48 -22.41
N LEU A 412 10.35 -4.37 -22.58
CA LEU A 412 10.31 -3.27 -21.62
C LEU A 412 9.27 -3.51 -20.51
N GLU A 413 9.68 -3.31 -19.26
CA GLU A 413 8.86 -3.44 -18.05
C GLU A 413 8.92 -2.14 -17.22
N ASP A 414 7.77 -1.62 -16.77
CA ASP A 414 7.69 -0.79 -15.57
C ASP A 414 7.83 -1.68 -14.34
N SER A 415 8.94 -1.55 -13.60
CA SER A 415 9.25 -2.42 -12.46
C SER A 415 8.27 -2.28 -11.29
N GLY A 416 7.34 -1.31 -11.35
CA GLY A 416 6.35 -1.04 -10.32
C GLY A 416 6.89 -0.18 -9.19
N PHE A 417 8.14 0.30 -9.24
CA PHE A 417 8.68 1.19 -8.21
C PHE A 417 9.46 2.37 -8.79
N LYS A 418 10.79 2.24 -8.90
CA LYS A 418 11.72 3.35 -9.17
C LYS A 418 12.45 3.24 -10.51
N GLY A 419 12.04 2.32 -11.38
CA GLY A 419 12.85 1.96 -12.55
C GLY A 419 12.09 1.28 -13.69
N ARG A 420 12.86 0.91 -14.71
CA ARG A 420 12.44 0.14 -15.88
C ARG A 420 13.40 -1.03 -16.08
N HIS A 421 12.89 -2.18 -16.46
CA HIS A 421 13.73 -3.30 -16.89
C HIS A 421 13.57 -3.52 -18.39
N LEU A 422 14.68 -3.74 -19.09
CA LEU A 422 14.70 -4.12 -20.49
C LEU A 422 15.26 -5.55 -20.59
N TRP A 423 14.37 -6.53 -20.71
CA TRP A 423 14.72 -7.95 -20.68
C TRP A 423 15.10 -8.47 -22.07
N CYS A 424 16.28 -9.04 -22.21
CA CYS A 424 16.76 -9.66 -23.44
C CYS A 424 16.92 -11.17 -23.24
N PHE A 425 16.28 -11.97 -24.09
CA PHE A 425 16.28 -13.43 -23.98
C PHE A 425 17.19 -14.07 -25.04
N LEU A 426 17.96 -15.06 -24.62
CA LEU A 426 18.90 -15.78 -25.48
C LEU A 426 18.29 -17.08 -25.97
N PRO A 427 18.62 -17.53 -27.20
CA PRO A 427 18.10 -18.79 -27.74
C PRO A 427 18.57 -19.99 -26.90
N GLU A 428 19.81 -19.92 -26.40
CA GLU A 428 20.45 -20.93 -25.56
C GLU A 428 21.22 -20.25 -24.42
N PRO A 429 21.45 -20.93 -23.28
CA PRO A 429 22.31 -20.42 -22.23
C PRO A 429 23.73 -20.16 -22.75
N VAL A 430 24.25 -18.95 -22.53
CA VAL A 430 25.62 -18.57 -22.88
C VAL A 430 26.45 -18.38 -21.62
N PRO A 431 27.79 -18.50 -21.66
CA PRO A 431 28.64 -18.15 -20.53
C PRO A 431 28.30 -16.75 -20.00
N ALA A 432 27.99 -16.62 -18.70
CA ALA A 432 27.57 -15.35 -18.12
C ALA A 432 28.65 -14.26 -18.28
N GLN A 433 29.92 -14.67 -18.37
CA GLN A 433 31.04 -13.77 -18.66
C GLN A 433 30.88 -13.02 -19.99
N ARG A 434 30.33 -13.65 -21.05
CA ARG A 434 30.10 -12.98 -22.34
C ARG A 434 29.11 -11.82 -22.21
N VAL A 435 28.10 -11.97 -21.36
CA VAL A 435 27.13 -10.90 -21.07
C VAL A 435 27.79 -9.78 -20.26
N VAL A 436 28.65 -10.12 -19.30
CA VAL A 436 29.43 -9.12 -18.56
C VAL A 436 30.35 -8.35 -19.50
N ASP A 437 31.00 -9.01 -20.45
CA ASP A 437 31.87 -8.37 -21.43
C ASP A 437 31.07 -7.43 -22.36
N LEU A 438 29.91 -7.90 -22.85
CA LEU A 438 28.96 -7.08 -23.60
C LEU A 438 28.52 -5.84 -22.82
N SER A 439 28.30 -5.96 -21.51
CA SER A 439 27.94 -4.80 -20.67
C SER A 439 29.01 -3.71 -20.67
N ARG A 440 30.29 -4.08 -20.78
CA ARG A 440 31.39 -3.11 -20.86
C ARG A 440 31.39 -2.40 -22.22
N GLN A 441 31.16 -3.14 -23.30
CA GLN A 441 31.08 -2.61 -24.66
C GLN A 441 29.89 -1.65 -24.84
N LEU A 442 28.74 -1.97 -24.23
CA LEU A 442 27.51 -1.19 -24.36
C LEU A 442 27.41 0.02 -23.42
N ARG A 443 28.33 0.16 -22.46
CA ARG A 443 28.23 1.16 -21.37
C ARG A 443 28.10 2.60 -21.88
N SER A 444 28.81 2.97 -22.94
CA SER A 444 28.76 4.31 -23.53
C SER A 444 27.45 4.54 -24.29
N ALA A 445 27.08 3.61 -25.17
CA ALA A 445 25.90 3.70 -26.03
C ALA A 445 24.59 3.73 -25.21
N LEU A 446 24.55 2.98 -24.10
CA LEU A 446 23.36 2.83 -23.26
C LEU A 446 23.40 3.71 -22.00
N ARG A 447 24.32 4.68 -21.92
CA ARG A 447 24.36 5.63 -20.80
C ARG A 447 23.06 6.46 -20.79
N PRO A 448 22.38 6.60 -19.63
CA PRO A 448 21.23 7.48 -19.53
C PRO A 448 21.60 8.94 -19.81
N GLY A 449 20.72 9.67 -20.50
CA GLY A 449 20.88 11.11 -20.73
C GLY A 449 20.64 11.93 -19.46
N HIS A 450 19.76 11.46 -18.58
CA HIS A 450 19.39 12.16 -17.35
C HIS A 450 20.38 11.92 -16.17
N PRO A 451 20.88 12.97 -15.49
CA PRO A 451 21.91 12.87 -14.45
C PRO A 451 21.44 12.23 -13.14
N GLU A 452 20.13 12.06 -12.95
CA GLU A 452 19.57 11.35 -11.79
C GLU A 452 19.21 9.88 -12.08
N LEU A 453 19.43 9.40 -13.31
CA LEU A 453 19.14 8.03 -13.73
C LEU A 453 20.41 7.21 -13.98
N THR A 454 20.39 5.95 -13.57
CA THR A 454 21.50 5.00 -13.79
C THR A 454 20.98 3.76 -14.49
N VAL A 455 21.81 3.15 -15.34
CA VAL A 455 21.53 1.84 -15.91
C VAL A 455 22.58 0.86 -15.45
N GLU A 456 22.16 -0.33 -15.07
CA GLU A 456 23.03 -1.48 -14.78
C GLU A 456 22.62 -2.66 -15.65
N LEU A 457 23.56 -3.53 -16.00
CA LEU A 457 23.24 -4.75 -16.76
C LEU A 457 23.46 -5.96 -15.86
N PHE A 458 22.47 -6.86 -15.81
CA PHE A 458 22.54 -8.11 -15.07
C PHE A 458 22.60 -9.31 -16.02
N PRO A 459 23.39 -10.36 -15.71
CA PRO A 459 24.22 -10.51 -14.50
C PRO A 459 25.43 -9.56 -14.44
N LYS A 460 25.83 -9.18 -13.21
CA LYS A 460 27.03 -8.35 -12.96
C LYS A 460 28.32 -9.17 -12.81
N GLN A 461 28.20 -10.50 -12.71
CA GLN A 461 29.29 -11.44 -12.53
C GLN A 461 29.19 -12.56 -13.57
N GLY A 462 30.34 -13.02 -14.06
CA GLY A 462 30.40 -14.19 -14.94
C GLY A 462 30.42 -15.53 -14.20
N ARG A 463 30.74 -15.52 -12.90
CA ARG A 463 30.78 -16.72 -12.04
C ARG A 463 30.23 -16.40 -10.66
N VAL A 464 29.70 -17.42 -9.98
CA VAL A 464 29.24 -17.30 -8.59
C VAL A 464 30.16 -18.09 -7.67
N ALA A 465 30.71 -17.44 -6.64
CA ALA A 465 31.59 -18.07 -5.67
C ALA A 465 30.91 -19.25 -4.95
N PRO A 466 31.67 -20.26 -4.48
CA PRO A 466 31.12 -21.36 -3.69
C PRO A 466 30.30 -20.87 -2.49
N GLY A 467 29.11 -21.42 -2.29
CA GLY A 467 28.17 -20.98 -1.24
C GLY A 467 27.35 -19.73 -1.56
N GLY A 468 27.69 -18.99 -2.63
CA GLY A 468 26.93 -17.85 -3.11
C GLY A 468 25.76 -18.22 -4.02
N VAL A 469 24.81 -17.29 -4.17
CA VAL A 469 23.65 -17.41 -5.09
C VAL A 469 23.69 -16.40 -6.24
N GLY A 470 24.55 -15.37 -6.16
CA GLY A 470 24.71 -14.35 -7.20
C GLY A 470 23.84 -13.10 -6.98
N ASN A 471 23.83 -12.22 -7.98
CA ASN A 471 23.01 -11.00 -7.96
C ASN A 471 21.57 -11.30 -8.33
N LEU A 472 20.65 -10.49 -7.82
CA LEU A 472 19.21 -10.73 -7.89
C LEU A 472 18.52 -9.73 -8.82
N VAL A 473 17.56 -10.22 -9.59
CA VAL A 473 16.60 -9.38 -10.33
C VAL A 473 15.17 -9.78 -9.93
N LYS A 474 14.29 -8.80 -9.71
CA LYS A 474 12.86 -9.04 -9.46
C LYS A 474 12.19 -9.56 -10.73
N LEU A 475 11.29 -10.54 -10.62
CA LEU A 475 10.48 -10.99 -11.75
C LEU A 475 9.45 -9.93 -12.18
N PRO A 476 9.08 -9.89 -13.48
CA PRO A 476 8.10 -8.94 -13.99
C PRO A 476 6.66 -9.33 -13.63
N LEU A 477 5.73 -8.41 -13.88
CA LEU A 477 4.28 -8.58 -13.74
C LEU A 477 3.74 -8.76 -12.30
N GLY A 478 4.57 -9.06 -11.30
CA GLY A 478 4.11 -9.10 -9.90
C GLY A 478 3.90 -7.73 -9.26
N ILE A 479 3.37 -7.74 -8.02
CA ILE A 479 3.18 -6.53 -7.21
C ILE A 479 4.47 -6.22 -6.43
N HIS A 480 4.97 -4.98 -6.50
CA HIS A 480 6.14 -4.58 -5.73
C HIS A 480 5.72 -4.16 -4.31
N LEU A 481 6.17 -4.91 -3.28
CA LEU A 481 5.63 -4.76 -1.92
C LEU A 481 5.87 -3.37 -1.28
N ARG A 482 6.89 -2.62 -1.73
CA ARG A 482 7.16 -1.27 -1.18
C ARG A 482 6.17 -0.22 -1.69
N SER A 483 5.83 -0.31 -2.98
CA SER A 483 5.05 0.70 -3.68
C SER A 483 3.58 0.29 -3.79
N GLY A 484 3.29 -1.01 -3.61
CA GLY A 484 1.97 -1.60 -3.84
C GLY A 484 1.54 -1.58 -5.31
N ARG A 485 2.39 -1.12 -6.23
CA ARG A 485 2.08 -1.06 -7.66
C ARG A 485 2.46 -2.37 -8.33
N ARG A 486 1.61 -2.78 -9.27
CA ARG A 486 1.88 -3.88 -10.19
C ARG A 486 2.92 -3.46 -11.22
N ALA A 487 3.91 -4.31 -11.42
CA ALA A 487 4.81 -4.19 -12.56
C ALA A 487 4.05 -4.51 -13.85
N VAL A 488 4.29 -3.77 -14.92
CA VAL A 488 3.57 -3.94 -16.20
C VAL A 488 4.56 -3.97 -17.35
N LEU A 489 4.27 -4.78 -18.37
CA LEU A 489 5.02 -4.73 -19.62
C LEU A 489 4.51 -3.56 -20.46
N LEU A 490 5.42 -2.88 -21.15
CA LEU A 490 5.10 -1.72 -21.97
C LEU A 490 5.26 -2.05 -23.45
N ASP A 491 4.43 -1.41 -24.28
CA ASP A 491 4.64 -1.36 -25.73
C ASP A 491 5.71 -0.33 -26.12
N ASP A 492 5.86 -0.15 -27.43
CA ASP A 492 6.86 0.73 -28.02
C ASP A 492 6.56 2.22 -27.82
N ASP A 493 5.29 2.54 -27.55
CA ASP A 493 4.83 3.89 -27.21
C ASP A 493 4.86 4.14 -25.69
N GLY A 494 5.23 3.12 -24.91
CA GLY A 494 5.31 3.17 -23.46
C GLY A 494 3.98 2.94 -22.75
N ALA A 495 2.93 2.57 -23.45
CA ALA A 495 1.65 2.23 -22.83
C ALA A 495 1.69 0.80 -22.24
N PRO A 496 1.00 0.55 -21.12
CA PRO A 496 0.89 -0.80 -20.58
C PRO A 496 0.19 -1.76 -21.54
N LEU A 497 0.79 -2.93 -21.77
CA LEU A 497 0.21 -3.97 -22.61
C LEU A 497 -1.06 -4.57 -21.99
N ALA A 498 -2.13 -4.65 -22.78
CA ALA A 498 -3.41 -5.22 -22.35
C ALA A 498 -3.34 -6.74 -22.10
N ASP A 499 -2.68 -7.50 -22.99
CA ASP A 499 -2.35 -8.92 -22.79
C ASP A 499 -0.82 -9.11 -22.71
N PRO A 500 -0.24 -9.05 -21.50
CA PRO A 500 1.19 -9.28 -21.34
C PRO A 500 1.61 -10.72 -21.67
N PHE A 501 0.70 -11.70 -21.57
CA PHE A 501 1.01 -13.10 -21.84
C PHE A 501 1.10 -13.38 -23.34
N ALA A 502 0.26 -12.74 -24.17
CA ALA A 502 0.44 -12.73 -25.62
C ALA A 502 1.82 -12.23 -26.01
N ARG A 503 2.27 -11.14 -25.36
CA ARG A 503 3.61 -10.61 -25.61
C ARG A 503 4.69 -11.61 -25.20
N LEU A 504 4.59 -12.23 -24.02
CA LEU A 504 5.54 -13.26 -23.57
C LEU A 504 5.56 -14.48 -24.50
N ARG A 505 4.41 -14.90 -25.04
CA ARG A 505 4.31 -15.95 -26.07
C ARG A 505 5.12 -15.59 -27.31
N ALA A 506 5.04 -14.33 -27.76
CA ALA A 506 5.72 -13.80 -28.94
C ALA A 506 7.14 -13.23 -28.69
N VAL A 507 7.69 -13.34 -27.47
CA VAL A 507 9.05 -12.86 -27.18
C VAL A 507 10.06 -13.55 -28.10
N GLU A 508 10.83 -12.72 -28.80
CA GLU A 508 11.93 -13.17 -29.65
C GLU A 508 13.17 -13.44 -28.81
N ARG A 509 13.85 -14.55 -29.09
CA ARG A 509 15.13 -14.88 -28.47
C ARG A 509 16.23 -14.63 -29.48
N ARG A 510 17.18 -13.75 -29.17
CA ARG A 510 18.27 -13.38 -30.08
C ARG A 510 19.62 -13.76 -29.49
N PRO A 511 20.59 -14.21 -30.31
CA PRO A 511 21.96 -14.39 -29.84
C PRO A 511 22.54 -13.03 -29.41
N LEU A 512 23.62 -13.07 -28.63
CA LEU A 512 24.35 -11.85 -28.31
C LEU A 512 24.86 -11.20 -29.61
N PRO A 513 24.72 -9.89 -29.79
CA PRO A 513 25.26 -9.21 -30.96
C PRO A 513 26.77 -9.34 -30.97
N ASP A 514 27.33 -9.51 -32.17
CA ASP A 514 28.77 -9.43 -32.37
C ASP A 514 29.15 -7.96 -32.53
N LEU A 515 29.86 -7.43 -31.53
CA LEU A 515 30.31 -6.03 -31.49
C LEU A 515 31.83 -5.93 -31.70
N GLU A 516 32.44 -6.88 -32.41
CA GLU A 516 33.84 -6.82 -32.83
C GLU A 516 34.16 -5.46 -33.50
N GLY A 517 35.03 -4.66 -32.87
CA GLY A 517 35.46 -3.35 -33.37
C GLY A 517 35.43 -2.20 -32.35
N VAL A 518 34.72 -2.35 -31.22
CA VAL A 518 34.78 -1.37 -30.12
C VAL A 518 35.89 -1.81 -29.16
N MET A 519 37.13 -1.35 -29.40
CA MET A 519 38.22 -1.60 -28.46
C MET A 519 37.84 -1.09 -27.06
N PRO A 520 37.89 -1.92 -26.01
CA PRO A 520 37.80 -1.41 -24.65
C PRO A 520 39.03 -0.55 -24.37
N ALA A 521 38.83 0.70 -23.97
CA ALA A 521 39.92 1.51 -23.43
C ALA A 521 40.52 0.75 -22.23
N PRO A 522 41.85 0.58 -22.16
CA PRO A 522 42.46 -0.04 -21.00
C PRO A 522 42.38 0.97 -19.85
N MET A 523 41.51 0.69 -18.88
CA MET A 523 41.48 1.47 -17.64
C MET A 523 41.37 0.53 -16.45
N VAL A 524 42.33 0.75 -15.55
CA VAL A 524 42.49 0.21 -14.20
C VAL A 524 41.14 0.01 -13.52
N ALA A 525 40.97 -1.17 -12.91
CA ALA A 525 39.83 -1.44 -12.05
C ALA A 525 39.70 -0.28 -11.05
N PRO A 526 38.56 0.42 -10.99
CA PRO A 526 38.36 1.36 -9.89
C PRO A 526 38.41 0.51 -8.63
N GLU A 527 39.36 0.81 -7.74
CA GLU A 527 39.23 0.41 -6.36
C GLU A 527 37.85 0.86 -5.92
N ASP A 528 37.02 -0.08 -5.46
CA ASP A 528 35.76 0.25 -4.83
C ASP A 528 36.06 1.33 -3.79
N PRO A 529 35.41 2.50 -3.83
CA PRO A 529 35.54 3.43 -2.73
C PRO A 529 35.15 2.64 -1.47
N PRO A 530 35.94 2.72 -0.38
CA PRO A 530 35.59 2.03 0.85
C PRO A 530 34.14 2.40 1.16
N LYS A 531 33.30 1.37 1.34
CA LYS A 531 31.92 1.54 1.78
C LYS A 531 31.95 2.60 2.87
N PRO A 532 31.15 3.69 2.78
CA PRO A 532 31.00 4.57 3.92
C PRO A 532 30.57 3.66 5.07
N SER A 533 31.44 3.58 6.08
CA SER A 533 31.06 3.00 7.35
C SER A 533 29.75 3.67 7.74
N ALA A 534 28.77 2.85 8.14
CA ALA A 534 27.60 3.40 8.80
C ALA A 534 28.11 4.41 9.85
N PRO A 535 27.46 5.58 10.03
CA PRO A 535 27.77 6.40 11.18
C PRO A 535 27.76 5.46 12.38
N ALA A 536 28.86 5.47 13.14
CA ALA A 536 29.05 4.56 14.25
C ALA A 536 27.73 4.49 15.03
N PRO A 537 27.15 3.30 15.23
CA PRO A 537 26.05 3.18 16.16
C PRO A 537 26.54 3.86 17.44
N VAL A 538 25.73 4.73 18.02
CA VAL A 538 25.96 5.17 19.40
C VAL A 538 26.27 3.90 20.17
N GLU A 539 27.52 3.75 20.64
CA GLU A 539 27.98 2.53 21.28
C GLU A 539 27.03 2.25 22.44
N ALA A 540 26.16 1.24 22.25
CA ALA A 540 25.52 0.64 23.38
C ALA A 540 26.66 0.11 24.26
N PRO A 541 26.58 0.26 25.60
CA PRO A 541 27.64 -0.19 26.47
C PRO A 541 28.01 -1.65 26.16
N ASP A 542 29.31 -1.96 26.26
CA ASP A 542 29.83 -3.31 26.05
C ASP A 542 29.01 -4.32 26.87
N TRP A 543 28.59 -5.40 26.21
CA TRP A 543 27.83 -6.46 26.87
C TRP A 543 28.71 -7.11 27.95
N THR A 544 28.35 -6.96 29.21
CA THR A 544 29.16 -7.41 30.35
C THR A 544 28.87 -8.87 30.72
N GLU A 545 29.70 -9.43 31.60
CA GLU A 545 29.44 -10.74 32.22
C GLU A 545 28.13 -10.76 32.99
N ALA A 546 27.83 -9.68 33.72
CA ALA A 546 26.55 -9.50 34.37
C ALA A 546 25.37 -9.52 33.38
N ASP A 547 25.49 -8.89 32.20
CA ASP A 547 24.44 -8.91 31.18
C ASP A 547 24.23 -10.32 30.59
N PHE A 548 25.31 -11.10 30.43
CA PHE A 548 25.23 -12.49 29.98
C PHE A 548 24.56 -13.39 31.02
N GLU A 549 24.94 -13.25 32.30
CA GLU A 549 24.39 -14.04 33.42
C GLU A 549 22.93 -13.70 33.74
N THR A 550 22.58 -12.41 33.64
CA THR A 550 21.23 -11.91 34.00
C THR A 550 20.23 -11.94 32.84
N SER A 551 20.66 -12.27 31.61
CA SER A 551 19.77 -12.40 30.46
C SER A 551 18.73 -13.52 30.69
N PRO A 552 17.42 -13.20 30.77
CA PRO A 552 16.39 -14.21 31.08
C PRO A 552 16.30 -15.32 30.03
N GLN A 553 16.46 -14.94 28.75
CA GLN A 553 16.35 -15.84 27.61
C GLN A 553 17.58 -16.77 27.51
N VAL A 554 18.79 -16.25 27.66
CA VAL A 554 20.02 -17.06 27.63
C VAL A 554 20.02 -18.00 28.83
N SER A 555 19.74 -17.49 30.02
CA SER A 555 19.71 -18.26 31.26
C SER A 555 18.70 -19.40 31.21
N ALA A 556 17.52 -19.19 30.63
CA ALA A 556 16.52 -20.26 30.48
C ALA A 556 16.93 -21.36 29.51
N VAL A 557 17.53 -21.02 28.36
CA VAL A 557 18.04 -22.00 27.40
C VAL A 557 19.18 -22.82 28.02
N LEU A 558 20.10 -22.19 28.75
CA LEU A 558 21.23 -22.88 29.40
C LEU A 558 20.79 -23.72 30.62
N ARG A 559 19.74 -23.30 31.35
CA ARG A 559 19.13 -24.15 32.39
C ARG A 559 18.47 -25.40 31.81
N GLY A 560 17.81 -25.29 30.67
CA GLY A 560 17.07 -26.39 30.04
C GLY A 560 17.93 -27.34 29.18
N CYS A 561 19.04 -26.86 28.60
CA CYS A 561 19.87 -27.62 27.67
C CYS A 561 21.28 -27.86 28.22
N ALA A 562 21.50 -28.99 28.90
CA ALA A 562 22.78 -29.37 29.49
C ALA A 562 23.96 -29.42 28.50
N PRO A 563 23.81 -29.95 27.25
CA PRO A 563 24.89 -29.91 26.27
C PRO A 563 25.31 -28.50 25.87
N LEU A 564 24.38 -27.54 25.74
CA LEU A 564 24.73 -26.16 25.43
C LEU A 564 25.39 -25.45 26.61
N ARG A 565 24.93 -25.72 27.83
CA ARG A 565 25.58 -25.23 29.04
C ARG A 565 27.04 -25.69 29.10
N ALA A 566 27.31 -26.97 28.85
CA ALA A 566 28.67 -27.49 28.83
C ALA A 566 29.57 -26.83 27.77
N VAL A 567 29.04 -26.48 26.60
CA VAL A 567 29.77 -25.72 25.57
C VAL A 567 30.09 -24.29 26.05
N VAL A 568 29.13 -23.61 26.68
CA VAL A 568 29.34 -22.27 27.24
C VAL A 568 30.36 -22.30 28.38
N ASP A 569 30.20 -23.21 29.34
CA ASP A 569 31.10 -23.36 30.49
C ASP A 569 32.54 -23.68 30.03
N GLY A 570 32.68 -24.55 29.03
CA GLY A 570 33.96 -24.85 28.39
C GLY A 570 34.57 -23.63 27.70
N THR A 571 33.76 -22.85 26.98
CA THR A 571 34.23 -21.59 26.33
C THR A 571 34.73 -20.58 27.37
N VAL A 572 34.03 -20.43 28.49
CA VAL A 572 34.40 -19.50 29.57
C VAL A 572 35.67 -19.96 30.30
N THR A 573 35.79 -21.27 30.56
CA THR A 573 36.90 -21.84 31.33
C THR A 573 38.18 -22.00 30.49
N GLU A 574 38.05 -22.60 29.30
CA GLU A 574 39.18 -22.99 28.46
C GLU A 574 39.56 -21.90 27.45
N ARG A 575 38.72 -20.86 27.29
CA ARG A 575 38.89 -19.77 26.30
C ARG A 575 39.17 -20.27 24.89
N SER A 576 38.62 -21.43 24.56
CA SER A 576 38.73 -22.06 23.25
C SER A 576 37.37 -22.62 22.84
N LEU A 577 37.10 -22.63 21.54
CA LEU A 577 35.88 -23.19 20.98
C LEU A 577 36.16 -23.71 19.58
N ASP A 578 35.80 -24.96 19.32
CA ASP A 578 35.94 -25.55 18.00
C ASP A 578 34.83 -25.08 17.03
N SER A 579 34.99 -25.38 15.74
CA SER A 579 34.01 -24.95 14.72
C SER A 579 32.61 -25.50 14.98
N ALA A 580 32.50 -26.67 15.62
CA ALA A 580 31.23 -27.27 15.97
C ALA A 580 30.52 -26.50 17.10
N GLY A 581 31.25 -26.11 18.14
CA GLY A 581 30.80 -25.26 19.24
C GLY A 581 30.38 -23.88 18.77
N VAL A 582 31.15 -23.24 17.88
CA VAL A 582 30.79 -21.95 17.26
C VAL A 582 29.44 -22.06 16.56
N LEU A 583 29.28 -23.06 15.68
CA LEU A 583 28.01 -23.28 14.97
C LEU A 583 26.86 -23.66 15.92
N ALA A 584 27.13 -24.34 17.03
CA ALA A 584 26.12 -24.69 18.03
C ALA A 584 25.59 -23.46 18.77
N LEU A 585 26.48 -22.56 19.22
CA LEU A 585 26.11 -21.32 19.88
C LEU A 585 25.42 -20.35 18.91
N THR A 586 26.02 -20.13 17.73
CA THR A 586 25.47 -19.26 16.68
C THR A 586 24.06 -19.70 16.28
N HIS A 587 23.85 -20.96 15.90
CA HIS A 587 22.55 -21.46 15.43
C HIS A 587 21.56 -21.83 16.55
N THR A 588 21.89 -21.54 17.81
CA THR A 588 20.95 -21.65 18.92
C THR A 588 20.75 -20.31 19.61
N LEU A 589 21.73 -19.86 20.40
CA LEU A 589 21.66 -18.61 21.15
C LEU A 589 21.50 -17.43 20.19
N GLY A 590 22.12 -17.47 19.01
CA GLY A 590 22.01 -16.40 18.02
C GLY A 590 20.57 -16.11 17.56
N HIS A 591 19.59 -16.97 17.79
CA HIS A 591 18.17 -16.71 17.49
C HIS A 591 17.42 -15.94 18.61
N LEU A 592 18.03 -15.76 19.79
CA LEU A 592 17.44 -15.02 20.92
C LEU A 592 17.45 -13.51 20.66
N GLY A 593 16.59 -12.76 21.38
CA GLY A 593 16.53 -11.29 21.27
C GLY A 593 17.87 -10.62 21.57
N ASP A 594 18.55 -11.08 22.61
CA ASP A 594 19.93 -10.69 22.96
C ASP A 594 21.00 -11.67 22.46
N GLY A 595 20.59 -12.63 21.65
CA GLY A 595 21.39 -13.78 21.22
C GLY A 595 22.68 -13.46 20.49
N ALA A 596 22.64 -12.45 19.61
CA ALA A 596 23.81 -11.98 18.88
C ALA A 596 24.86 -11.37 19.81
N ARG A 597 24.42 -10.61 20.83
CA ARG A 597 25.31 -10.00 21.83
C ARG A 597 25.89 -11.06 22.76
N ALA A 598 25.07 -12.01 23.21
CA ALA A 598 25.51 -13.14 24.01
C ALA A 598 26.55 -14.02 23.30
N CYS A 599 26.35 -14.31 22.00
CA CYS A 599 27.35 -15.06 21.21
C CYS A 599 28.66 -14.27 21.06
N ASN A 600 28.58 -12.98 20.72
CA ASN A 600 29.77 -12.16 20.53
C ASN A 600 30.57 -12.01 21.83
N TYR A 601 29.89 -11.85 22.97
CA TYR A 601 30.50 -11.83 24.30
C TYR A 601 31.32 -13.11 24.60
N LEU A 602 30.83 -14.29 24.17
CA LEU A 602 31.56 -15.55 24.30
C LEU A 602 32.73 -15.63 23.31
N PHE A 603 32.54 -15.19 22.07
CA PHE A 603 33.57 -15.20 21.04
C PHE A 603 34.74 -14.26 21.35
N GLU A 604 34.47 -13.13 21.99
CA GLU A 604 35.50 -12.17 22.42
C GLU A 604 36.44 -12.71 23.50
N ARG A 605 36.05 -13.77 24.20
CA ARG A 605 36.91 -14.45 25.19
C ARG A 605 37.90 -15.41 24.57
N ILE A 606 37.74 -15.75 23.29
CA ILE A 606 38.59 -16.66 22.55
C ILE A 606 39.71 -15.85 21.89
N PRO A 607 40.99 -16.07 22.27
CA PRO A 607 42.11 -15.34 21.68
C PRO A 607 42.18 -15.54 20.16
N GLY A 608 42.25 -14.45 19.40
CA GLY A 608 42.38 -14.49 17.94
C GLY A 608 41.10 -14.87 17.19
N PHE A 609 39.93 -14.83 17.83
CA PHE A 609 38.66 -15.10 17.14
C PHE A 609 38.38 -14.05 16.04
N PRO A 610 38.07 -14.46 14.79
CA PRO A 610 37.92 -13.51 13.68
C PRO A 610 36.75 -12.53 13.87
N ALA A 611 37.01 -11.23 13.73
CA ALA A 611 36.01 -10.18 13.95
C ALA A 611 34.84 -10.25 12.94
N GLU A 612 35.12 -10.75 11.74
CA GLU A 612 34.14 -11.01 10.67
C GLU A 612 33.15 -12.14 11.00
N SER A 613 33.48 -12.99 11.97
CA SER A 613 32.61 -14.10 12.42
C SER A 613 31.60 -13.64 13.50
N ARG A 614 31.62 -12.37 13.89
CA ARG A 614 30.67 -11.79 14.85
C ARG A 614 29.27 -11.66 14.25
N ILE A 615 28.28 -11.87 15.09
CA ILE A 615 26.87 -11.81 14.71
C ILE A 615 26.38 -10.37 14.87
N GLY A 616 26.05 -9.70 13.77
CA GLY A 616 25.57 -8.31 13.80
C GLY A 616 24.11 -8.14 14.26
N ALA A 617 23.29 -9.18 14.18
CA ALA A 617 21.87 -9.17 14.60
C ALA A 617 21.37 -10.61 14.84
N PRO A 618 20.29 -10.80 15.63
CA PRO A 618 19.70 -12.13 15.84
C PRO A 618 19.40 -12.87 14.53
N LEU A 619 19.71 -14.16 14.49
CA LEU A 619 19.52 -15.03 13.34
C LEU A 619 18.04 -15.24 13.04
N ARG A 620 17.70 -15.22 11.75
CA ARG A 620 16.34 -15.47 11.24
C ARG A 620 16.24 -16.88 10.66
N GLY A 621 15.10 -17.53 10.85
CA GLY A 621 14.84 -18.89 10.39
C GLY A 621 14.74 -19.90 11.53
N ASN A 622 14.77 -21.17 11.17
CA ASN A 622 14.56 -22.29 12.09
C ASN A 622 15.82 -22.56 12.92
N PRO A 623 15.75 -22.54 14.28
CA PRO A 623 16.88 -22.89 15.13
C PRO A 623 17.35 -24.32 14.90
N VAL A 624 18.62 -24.61 15.24
CA VAL A 624 19.15 -25.98 15.08
C VAL A 624 18.33 -27.00 15.87
N SER A 625 17.95 -28.11 15.24
CA SER A 625 17.21 -29.18 15.91
C SER A 625 18.08 -29.92 16.94
N CYS A 626 17.49 -30.46 18.00
CA CYS A 626 18.21 -31.24 19.01
C CYS A 626 18.96 -32.43 18.40
N ALA A 627 18.41 -33.08 17.36
CA ALA A 627 19.09 -34.15 16.64
C ALA A 627 20.35 -33.66 15.91
N LYS A 628 20.26 -32.49 15.24
CA LYS A 628 21.39 -31.90 14.52
C LYS A 628 22.45 -31.32 15.48
N LEU A 629 22.03 -30.80 16.62
CA LEU A 629 22.90 -30.31 17.68
C LEU A 629 23.72 -31.45 18.30
N ARG A 630 23.08 -32.56 18.68
CA ARG A 630 23.79 -33.74 19.23
C ARG A 630 24.81 -34.33 18.26
N ARG A 631 24.48 -34.38 16.95
CA ARG A 631 25.43 -34.81 15.91
C ARG A 631 26.62 -33.88 15.73
N ARG A 632 26.47 -32.59 16.06
CA ARG A 632 27.56 -31.61 16.00
C ARG A 632 28.46 -31.67 17.23
N LEU A 633 27.94 -32.13 18.37
CA LEU A 633 28.64 -32.10 19.66
C LEU A 633 28.82 -33.51 20.26
N PRO A 634 29.44 -34.47 19.54
CA PRO A 634 29.55 -35.85 20.00
C PRO A 634 30.34 -35.97 21.32
N GLU A 635 31.44 -35.22 21.45
CA GLU A 635 32.29 -35.22 22.65
C GLU A 635 31.64 -34.57 23.88
N VAL A 636 30.72 -33.63 23.66
CA VAL A 636 29.99 -32.98 24.75
C VAL A 636 28.86 -33.89 25.23
N VAL A 637 28.13 -34.50 24.29
CA VAL A 637 26.99 -35.38 24.59
C VAL A 637 27.44 -36.73 25.18
N SER A 638 28.68 -37.15 24.93
CA SER A 638 29.28 -38.32 25.59
C SER A 638 29.63 -38.05 27.05
N ARG A 639 29.98 -36.80 27.40
CA ARG A 639 30.32 -36.37 28.77
C ARG A 639 29.13 -35.88 29.58
N VAL A 640 28.15 -35.26 28.91
CA VAL A 640 26.98 -34.64 29.52
C VAL A 640 25.71 -35.17 28.85
N PRO A 641 24.86 -35.92 29.57
CA PRO A 641 23.63 -36.47 29.00
C PRO A 641 22.67 -35.35 28.59
N CYS A 642 21.93 -35.59 27.49
CA CYS A 642 20.89 -34.68 27.00
C CYS A 642 19.52 -35.20 27.41
N ASP A 643 18.92 -34.59 28.43
CA ASP A 643 17.64 -35.00 29.03
C ASP A 643 16.44 -34.14 28.56
N CYS A 644 16.62 -33.38 27.48
CA CYS A 644 15.59 -32.49 26.95
C CYS A 644 14.36 -33.30 26.49
N THR A 645 13.20 -33.03 27.10
CA THR A 645 11.92 -33.62 26.71
C THR A 645 10.98 -32.51 26.24
N PHE A 646 10.42 -32.65 25.04
CA PHE A 646 9.47 -31.69 24.48
C PHE A 646 8.21 -32.41 24.00
N PRO A 647 7.01 -31.84 24.21
CA PRO A 647 5.77 -32.43 23.71
C PRO A 647 5.76 -32.46 22.18
N GLU A 648 5.36 -33.60 21.62
CA GLU A 648 5.17 -33.79 20.17
C GLU A 648 3.89 -33.06 19.74
N ALA A 649 4.03 -32.07 18.86
CA ALA A 649 2.91 -31.35 18.26
C ALA A 649 3.12 -31.25 16.74
N PRO A 650 2.07 -31.39 15.91
CA PRO A 650 2.18 -31.25 14.46
C PRO A 650 2.81 -29.90 14.08
N GLY A 651 3.80 -29.92 13.21
CA GLY A 651 4.53 -28.71 12.76
C GLY A 651 5.60 -28.20 13.71
N HIS A 652 5.83 -28.84 14.86
CA HIS A 652 6.88 -28.48 15.81
C HIS A 652 7.97 -29.55 15.84
N TYR A 653 9.22 -29.13 15.94
CA TYR A 653 10.36 -30.04 16.06
C TYR A 653 11.19 -29.70 17.30
N ALA A 654 11.85 -30.71 17.89
CA ALA A 654 12.65 -30.52 19.09
C ALA A 654 13.86 -29.62 18.82
N HIS A 655 13.98 -28.52 19.58
CA HIS A 655 15.13 -27.61 19.57
C HIS A 655 15.31 -26.91 20.93
N PRO A 656 16.52 -26.46 21.30
CA PRO A 656 16.80 -25.91 22.64
C PRO A 656 16.00 -24.65 23.00
N LEU A 657 15.58 -23.84 22.02
CA LEU A 657 14.78 -22.64 22.31
C LEU A 657 13.36 -22.92 22.84
N ARG A 658 12.91 -24.19 22.83
CA ARG A 658 11.62 -24.55 23.43
C ARG A 658 11.63 -24.45 24.97
N HIS A 659 12.81 -24.36 25.59
CA HIS A 659 12.95 -24.04 27.02
C HIS A 659 12.56 -22.59 27.39
N LEU A 660 12.20 -21.77 26.39
CA LEU A 660 11.66 -20.41 26.60
C LEU A 660 10.14 -20.38 26.79
N GLU A 661 9.43 -21.48 26.55
CA GLU A 661 7.96 -21.52 26.59
C GLU A 661 7.38 -21.10 27.97
N ASP A 662 8.19 -21.15 29.04
CA ASP A 662 7.83 -20.74 30.41
C ASP A 662 8.48 -19.41 30.88
N VAL A 663 9.22 -18.70 30.02
CA VAL A 663 9.87 -17.43 30.37
C VAL A 663 9.03 -16.27 29.85
N PRO A 664 8.49 -15.39 30.73
CA PRO A 664 7.80 -14.19 30.26
C PRO A 664 8.76 -13.34 29.44
N ASP A 665 8.33 -12.97 28.23
CA ASP A 665 9.08 -12.16 27.29
C ASP A 665 9.50 -10.85 27.98
N PRO A 666 10.80 -10.51 28.07
CA PRO A 666 11.18 -9.18 28.54
C PRO A 666 10.52 -8.18 27.60
N GLU A 667 9.82 -7.20 28.16
CA GLU A 667 8.91 -6.27 27.48
C GLU A 667 9.28 -6.01 26.02
N PRO A 668 8.32 -6.12 25.07
CA PRO A 668 8.62 -5.91 23.67
C PRO A 668 9.13 -4.48 23.52
N ARG A 669 10.42 -4.34 23.16
CA ARG A 669 10.99 -3.06 22.72
C ARG A 669 9.99 -2.44 21.77
N ALA A 670 9.50 -1.25 22.13
CA ALA A 670 8.45 -0.56 21.41
C ALA A 670 8.70 -0.67 19.90
N ARG A 671 7.84 -1.41 19.19
CA ARG A 671 7.85 -1.40 17.72
C ARG A 671 7.65 0.05 17.32
N SER A 672 8.52 0.58 16.45
CA SER A 672 8.30 1.91 15.91
C SER A 672 6.91 1.98 15.28
N LEU A 673 6.30 3.16 15.29
CA LEU A 673 4.97 3.34 14.70
C LEU A 673 4.96 2.91 13.22
N ASP A 674 6.03 3.21 12.50
CA ASP A 674 6.26 2.73 11.13
C ASP A 674 6.25 1.20 11.06
N ALA A 675 6.87 0.54 12.05
CA ALA A 675 6.93 -0.91 12.14
C ALA A 675 5.54 -1.57 12.31
N LEU A 676 4.61 -0.87 12.95
CA LEU A 676 3.23 -1.33 13.14
C LEU A 676 2.34 -0.99 11.94
N LEU A 677 2.55 0.18 11.33
CA LEU A 677 1.76 0.65 10.19
C LEU A 677 2.00 -0.18 8.94
N ASP A 678 3.23 -0.50 8.61
CA ASP A 678 3.51 -1.31 7.42
C ASP A 678 3.07 -2.78 7.62
N ALA A 679 3.12 -3.32 8.85
CA ALA A 679 2.55 -4.64 9.16
C ALA A 679 1.04 -4.62 8.97
N TYR A 680 0.39 -3.54 9.43
CA TYR A 680 -1.03 -3.32 9.23
C TYR A 680 -1.41 -3.18 7.74
N VAL A 681 -0.60 -2.48 6.92
CA VAL A 681 -0.83 -2.34 5.47
C VAL A 681 -0.70 -3.68 4.75
N VAL A 682 0.32 -4.48 5.06
CA VAL A 682 0.52 -5.81 4.48
C VAL A 682 -0.65 -6.73 4.82
N GLN A 683 -1.12 -6.72 6.08
CA GLN A 683 -2.30 -7.51 6.45
C GLN A 683 -3.59 -6.99 5.79
N GLN A 684 -3.73 -5.66 5.60
CA GLN A 684 -4.90 -5.09 4.93
C GLN A 684 -4.96 -5.44 3.44
N GLN A 685 -3.81 -5.50 2.76
CA GLN A 685 -3.69 -5.98 1.38
C GLN A 685 -4.03 -7.47 1.29
N ARG A 686 -3.55 -8.29 2.24
CA ARG A 686 -3.91 -9.71 2.32
C ARG A 686 -5.40 -9.94 2.55
N ILE A 687 -6.04 -9.12 3.39
CA ILE A 687 -7.50 -9.12 3.56
C ILE A 687 -8.20 -8.80 2.23
N THR A 688 -7.71 -7.80 1.49
CA THR A 688 -8.33 -7.39 0.22
C THR A 688 -8.20 -8.49 -0.85
N ALA A 689 -7.06 -9.18 -0.89
CA ALA A 689 -6.86 -10.33 -1.77
C ALA A 689 -7.77 -11.50 -1.40
N LEU A 690 -7.92 -11.81 -0.10
CA LEU A 690 -8.83 -12.84 0.39
C LEU A 690 -10.30 -12.50 0.15
N GLU A 691 -10.69 -11.22 0.25
CA GLU A 691 -12.04 -10.75 -0.09
C GLU A 691 -12.34 -10.95 -1.57
N ALA A 692 -11.39 -10.63 -2.46
CA ALA A 692 -11.54 -10.85 -3.91
C ALA A 692 -11.61 -12.35 -4.27
N GLU A 693 -10.80 -13.19 -3.61
CA GLU A 693 -10.85 -14.65 -3.76
C GLU A 693 -12.20 -15.21 -3.29
N LEU A 694 -12.70 -14.73 -2.14
CA LEU A 694 -14.01 -15.11 -1.60
C LEU A 694 -15.17 -14.68 -2.51
N ASP A 695 -15.10 -13.49 -3.11
CA ASP A 695 -16.10 -13.03 -4.08
C ASP A 695 -16.08 -13.87 -5.36
N GLY A 696 -14.90 -14.27 -5.84
CA GLY A 696 -14.75 -15.22 -6.95
C GLY A 696 -15.36 -16.58 -6.65
N LEU A 697 -15.08 -17.13 -5.45
CA LEU A 697 -15.68 -18.38 -4.98
C LEU A 697 -17.19 -18.27 -4.82
N ARG A 698 -17.70 -17.15 -4.30
CA ARG A 698 -19.15 -16.88 -4.23
C ARG A 698 -19.79 -16.90 -5.62
N GLY A 699 -19.18 -16.25 -6.61
CA GLY A 699 -19.66 -16.27 -7.99
C GLY A 699 -19.70 -17.68 -8.57
N ALA A 700 -18.67 -18.48 -8.33
CA ALA A 700 -18.62 -19.88 -8.76
C ALA A 700 -19.71 -20.74 -8.09
N VAL A 701 -19.97 -20.54 -6.79
CA VAL A 701 -21.03 -21.24 -6.06
C VAL A 701 -22.42 -20.84 -6.57
N VAL A 702 -22.65 -19.54 -6.83
CA VAL A 702 -23.89 -19.05 -7.45
C VAL A 702 -24.11 -19.70 -8.82
N ALA A 703 -23.12 -19.65 -9.70
CA ALA A 703 -23.21 -20.24 -11.04
C ALA A 703 -23.37 -21.77 -11.03
N ALA A 704 -22.90 -22.44 -9.97
CA ALA A 704 -23.13 -23.87 -9.77
C ALA A 704 -24.57 -24.14 -9.30
N LEU A 705 -25.08 -23.35 -8.34
CA LEU A 705 -26.44 -23.49 -7.82
C LEU A 705 -27.53 -23.10 -8.82
N GLU A 706 -27.26 -22.16 -9.74
CA GLU A 706 -28.18 -21.85 -10.86
C GLU A 706 -28.44 -23.08 -11.76
N ARG A 707 -27.49 -24.01 -11.81
CA ARG A 707 -27.63 -25.28 -12.54
C ARG A 707 -28.32 -26.38 -11.73
N VAL A 708 -28.55 -26.16 -10.44
CA VAL A 708 -29.24 -27.10 -9.55
C VAL A 708 -30.74 -26.78 -9.56
N PRO A 709 -31.62 -27.75 -9.86
CA PRO A 709 -33.07 -27.54 -9.81
C PRO A 709 -33.52 -27.06 -8.43
N GLY A 710 -34.13 -25.88 -8.36
CA GLY A 710 -34.57 -25.26 -7.10
C GLY A 710 -33.49 -24.50 -6.33
N GLY A 711 -32.27 -24.38 -6.84
CA GLY A 711 -31.23 -23.49 -6.30
C GLY A 711 -30.76 -23.80 -4.87
N ARG A 712 -31.02 -25.02 -4.37
CA ARG A 712 -30.74 -25.43 -2.99
C ARG A 712 -29.76 -26.59 -2.94
N TRP A 713 -28.73 -26.49 -2.11
CA TRP A 713 -27.73 -27.54 -1.91
C TRP A 713 -27.44 -27.80 -0.43
N PRO A 714 -27.66 -29.03 0.07
CA PRO A 714 -27.36 -29.38 1.46
C PRO A 714 -25.84 -29.40 1.70
N TYR A 715 -25.41 -28.81 2.81
CA TYR A 715 -24.00 -28.79 3.22
C TYR A 715 -23.93 -28.75 4.74
N GLN A 716 -22.84 -29.24 5.34
CA GLN A 716 -22.71 -29.53 6.78
C GLN A 716 -23.46 -28.58 7.73
N GLY A 717 -24.50 -29.10 8.41
CA GLY A 717 -25.28 -28.33 9.40
C GLY A 717 -26.36 -27.41 8.80
N GLY A 718 -26.68 -27.53 7.50
CA GLY A 718 -27.67 -26.68 6.84
C GLY A 718 -27.79 -26.90 5.32
N ALA A 719 -28.19 -25.87 4.61
CA ALA A 719 -28.25 -25.82 3.17
C ALA A 719 -27.92 -24.41 2.65
N TRP A 720 -27.25 -24.35 1.50
CA TRP A 720 -27.08 -23.12 0.74
C TRP A 720 -28.22 -22.98 -0.26
N CYS A 721 -28.92 -21.85 -0.24
CA CYS A 721 -30.04 -21.53 -1.11
C CYS A 721 -29.71 -20.31 -1.97
N LEU A 722 -30.14 -20.33 -3.22
CA LEU A 722 -30.04 -19.22 -4.14
C LEU A 722 -31.38 -18.47 -4.24
N GLU A 723 -31.40 -17.23 -3.78
CA GLU A 723 -32.58 -16.36 -3.80
C GLU A 723 -32.42 -15.22 -4.81
N GLN A 724 -33.54 -14.62 -5.25
CA GLN A 724 -33.55 -13.48 -6.17
C GLN A 724 -33.95 -12.22 -5.41
N GLU A 725 -33.02 -11.28 -5.23
CA GLU A 725 -33.30 -9.96 -4.64
C GLU A 725 -33.02 -8.86 -5.67
N GLY A 726 -34.06 -8.11 -6.07
CA GLY A 726 -33.90 -7.02 -7.03
C GLY A 726 -33.38 -7.43 -8.42
N GLY A 727 -33.59 -8.70 -8.82
CA GLY A 727 -33.10 -9.25 -10.08
C GLY A 727 -31.64 -9.74 -10.05
N LEU A 728 -31.03 -9.82 -8.87
CA LEU A 728 -29.69 -10.36 -8.68
C LEU A 728 -29.74 -11.65 -7.86
N PRO A 729 -28.96 -12.69 -8.23
CA PRO A 729 -28.86 -13.94 -7.48
C PRO A 729 -28.05 -13.71 -6.19
N VAL A 730 -28.66 -14.04 -5.05
CA VAL A 730 -28.08 -13.89 -3.70
C VAL A 730 -27.99 -15.24 -3.01
N LEU A 731 -26.82 -15.55 -2.47
CA LEU A 731 -26.56 -16.79 -1.74
C LEU A 731 -26.96 -16.67 -0.26
N ARG A 732 -27.82 -17.55 0.25
CA ARG A 732 -28.23 -17.61 1.67
C ARG A 732 -27.93 -18.96 2.30
N TRP A 733 -27.59 -18.94 3.59
CA TRP A 733 -27.40 -20.13 4.41
C TRP A 733 -28.63 -20.38 5.29
N GLU A 734 -29.22 -21.56 5.17
CA GLU A 734 -30.26 -22.07 6.03
C GLU A 734 -29.66 -23.14 6.96
N PRO A 735 -29.43 -22.85 8.24
CA PRO A 735 -29.00 -23.87 9.19
C PRO A 735 -30.11 -24.94 9.37
N SER A 736 -29.71 -26.21 9.51
CA SER A 736 -30.63 -27.26 9.94
C SER A 736 -31.00 -27.05 11.41
N PRO A 737 -32.27 -27.30 11.80
CA PRO A 737 -32.75 -27.10 13.17
C PRO A 737 -32.03 -27.97 14.20
#